data_AF-F9G9E4-F1
#
_entry.id   AF-F9G9E4-F1
#
_cell.length_a   1.000
_cell.length_b   1.000
_cell.length_c   1.000
_cell.angle_alpha   90.00
_cell.angle_beta   90.00
_cell.angle_gamma   90.00
#
_symmetry.space_group_name_H-M   'P 1'
#
loop_
_entity.id
_entity.type
_entity.pdbx_description
1 polymer ?
#
loop_
_entity_poly.entity_id
_entity_poly.type
_entity_poly.pdbx_seq_one_letter_code
_entity_poly.pdbx_strand_id
1 'polypeptide(L)'
;MVLPPGATEVGPEGDIVLSSNMSGENQLQNPVCVDASLCRLCRFPINGEKEKIIVLTPDDQVSSPFNIYYEKCYAPLCIDRSLNISFRHCVYPYCTHNKGLAIAFHAECVEIAAPFGTPLHEYRLVTEHSYRHVSLNHERRRGRIRELIEGALCKTYGKLSPELWHIVSDDDELIRLYTIAELSLQHRKTEWSVDPSLPVLITAVRMDGVQYVGSTTNSSSIVSRQATTLIPSSDFTNLYVASDHLGIRRITSDPNELSSDAMHPAYWQTVSANSQTLTFHGDGLKLRELLTPSIYPQVLWPHPATPSELDSMTFYYAGWGEGDLEARLRTLTFNEPGTTGYSVCWANDEMVSLHVHRNVGHPGTHASLLDEHSEYEDRGLLKWTYYPIQEDEFIQEVWLRGSEIYDTTRPLPSQGEGGLRYHLSTPWGLQKYKRRSDIALALVTSKGRMTVAGGFPDHHGQYTPYSNHRHWNLVAKTSANAPLRVFFSPSDHGIPLIVAPRLLDNHTGASSPRQTPLGTMPRFNPLHTLHYSSSSLENVTEVIVCKSKNEKDTGVIRHFDLENSRMVESPYKKVAGLLLRYADGSEASVGCFRFDWAETPLTRNDARGLFVGTRPGKIVQIPPHVAAVGITPPEAEGEFTWMEMPWTGVLEWWFNPDSLDTSITHIL
;
A
#
# COMPACT_ATOMS: atom_id res chain seq x y z
N MET A 1 -4.29 -11.23 50.78
CA MET A 1 -4.22 -12.60 50.21
C MET A 1 -3.14 -12.55 49.14
N VAL A 2 -2.14 -13.43 49.23
CA VAL A 2 -0.84 -13.34 48.54
C VAL A 2 -1.00 -13.53 47.03
N LEU A 3 -0.48 -12.61 46.22
CA LEU A 3 -0.44 -12.71 44.75
C LEU A 3 0.64 -13.71 44.29
N PRO A 4 0.42 -14.50 43.22
CA PRO A 4 1.44 -15.37 42.65
C PRO A 4 2.50 -14.56 41.87
N PRO A 5 3.75 -15.03 41.78
CA PRO A 5 4.83 -14.27 41.17
C PRO A 5 4.82 -14.43 39.65
N GLY A 6 4.48 -13.34 38.95
CA GLY A 6 4.64 -13.17 37.51
C GLY A 6 5.10 -11.74 37.25
N ALA A 7 6.15 -11.58 36.45
CA ALA A 7 6.92 -10.34 36.26
C ALA A 7 6.03 -9.09 36.15
N THR A 8 6.01 -8.31 37.22
CA THR A 8 5.42 -6.98 37.28
C THR A 8 6.58 -6.01 37.24
N GLU A 9 6.93 -5.49 36.07
CA GLU A 9 7.81 -4.32 36.02
C GLU A 9 6.97 -3.09 36.29
N VAL A 10 7.21 -2.48 37.46
CA VAL A 10 6.63 -1.19 37.83
C VAL A 10 7.47 -0.12 37.17
N GLY A 11 6.93 0.52 36.14
CA GLY A 11 7.55 1.72 35.57
C GLY A 11 7.56 2.86 36.59
N PRO A 12 8.52 3.81 36.50
CA PRO A 12 8.53 4.97 37.35
C PRO A 12 7.37 5.88 36.90
N GLU A 13 6.34 6.00 37.74
CA GLU A 13 5.09 6.80 37.60
C GLU A 13 3.75 6.03 37.58
N GLY A 14 3.71 4.77 38.06
CA GLY A 14 2.44 4.15 38.48
C GLY A 14 1.64 3.42 37.40
N ASP A 15 2.16 3.36 36.17
CA ASP A 15 1.63 2.52 35.10
C ASP A 15 2.03 1.05 35.32
N ILE A 16 1.09 0.14 35.06
CA ILE A 16 1.34 -1.31 35.09
C ILE A 16 1.23 -1.83 33.65
N VAL A 17 2.32 -2.43 33.15
CA VAL A 17 2.31 -3.22 31.93
C VAL A 17 1.93 -4.65 32.30
N LEU A 18 0.80 -5.14 31.79
CA LEU A 18 0.37 -6.53 31.99
C LEU A 18 0.61 -7.35 30.72
N SER A 19 1.34 -8.46 30.85
CA SER A 19 1.36 -9.52 29.83
C SER A 19 0.02 -10.28 29.88
N SER A 20 -0.53 -10.63 28.71
CA SER A 20 -1.92 -11.07 28.58
C SER A 20 -2.25 -12.49 29.09
N ASN A 21 -1.48 -13.04 30.04
CA ASN A 21 -1.79 -14.31 30.69
C ASN A 21 -2.44 -14.09 32.05
N MET A 22 -3.70 -13.61 32.05
CA MET A 22 -4.55 -13.64 33.23
C MET A 22 -5.94 -14.16 32.82
N SER A 23 -6.09 -15.49 32.80
CA SER A 23 -7.40 -16.13 32.90
C SER A 23 -7.81 -16.14 34.38
N GLY A 24 -8.41 -15.04 34.84
CA GLY A 24 -8.88 -14.91 36.21
C GLY A 24 -9.96 -13.84 36.28
N GLU A 25 -11.07 -14.18 36.91
CA GLU A 25 -12.30 -13.41 37.08
C GLU A 25 -12.05 -11.96 37.54
N ASN A 26 -11.90 -11.06 36.57
CA ASN A 26 -12.23 -9.64 36.67
C ASN A 26 -12.51 -9.19 35.25
N GLN A 27 -13.73 -8.70 34.99
CA GLN A 27 -14.10 -8.10 33.71
C GLN A 27 -13.29 -6.82 33.49
N LEU A 28 -12.04 -6.96 33.03
CA LEU A 28 -11.30 -5.87 32.40
C LEU A 28 -12.11 -5.47 31.17
N GLN A 29 -12.65 -4.24 31.18
CA GLN A 29 -13.35 -3.66 30.05
C GLN A 29 -12.49 -3.82 28.77
N ASN A 30 -13.13 -4.10 27.63
CA ASN A 30 -12.43 -4.20 26.35
C ASN A 30 -11.52 -2.96 26.13
N PRO A 31 -10.23 -3.15 25.85
CA PRO A 31 -9.27 -2.07 25.66
C PRO A 31 -9.58 -1.22 24.43
N VAL A 32 -9.26 0.08 24.52
CA VAL A 32 -9.31 1.02 23.40
C VAL A 32 -8.06 0.84 22.53
N CYS A 33 -8.24 0.62 21.22
CA CYS A 33 -7.14 0.53 20.25
C CYS A 33 -6.56 1.95 20.05
N VAL A 34 -5.24 2.09 20.09
CA VAL A 34 -4.51 3.34 19.88
C VAL A 34 -3.71 3.26 18.58
N ASP A 35 -3.88 4.25 17.71
CA ASP A 35 -2.97 4.54 16.60
C ASP A 35 -1.82 5.40 17.10
N ALA A 36 -0.67 4.76 17.32
CA ALA A 36 0.57 5.40 17.73
C ALA A 36 1.62 5.40 16.61
N SER A 37 1.18 5.35 15.35
CA SER A 37 2.09 5.47 14.22
C SER A 37 2.71 6.87 14.12
N LEU A 38 1.97 7.91 14.54
CA LEU A 38 2.32 9.32 14.37
C LEU A 38 1.80 10.17 15.52
N CYS A 39 2.56 11.20 15.89
CA CYS A 39 2.06 12.25 16.77
C CYS A 39 1.10 13.16 16.00
N ARG A 40 -0.14 13.34 16.49
CA ARG A 40 -1.15 14.18 15.83
C ARG A 40 -0.96 15.70 16.01
N LEU A 41 0.08 16.12 16.71
CA LEU A 41 0.49 17.53 16.78
C LEU A 41 1.57 17.82 15.74
N CYS A 42 2.74 17.19 15.89
CA CYS A 42 3.87 17.48 14.99
C CYS A 42 3.90 16.63 13.70
N ARG A 43 3.08 15.57 13.62
CA ARG A 43 2.96 14.64 12.48
C ARG A 43 4.23 13.89 12.11
N PHE A 44 5.14 13.72 13.08
CA PHE A 44 6.30 12.84 12.98
C PHE A 44 6.03 11.48 13.66
N PRO A 45 6.78 10.43 13.29
CA PRO A 45 6.65 9.11 13.89
C PRO A 45 6.89 9.14 15.39
N ILE A 46 6.18 8.28 16.10
CA ILE A 46 6.39 8.04 17.53
C ILE A 46 7.27 6.80 17.67
N ASN A 47 8.35 6.92 18.43
CA ASN A 47 9.16 5.78 18.85
C ASN A 47 8.65 5.23 20.19
N GLY A 48 7.77 4.22 20.14
CA GLY A 48 7.14 3.69 21.36
C GLY A 48 8.08 3.12 22.42
N GLU A 49 9.32 2.75 22.07
CA GLU A 49 10.32 2.27 23.03
C GLU A 49 11.03 3.40 23.79
N LYS A 50 11.04 4.62 23.25
CA LYS A 50 11.83 5.74 23.77
C LYS A 50 11.01 6.96 24.17
N GLU A 51 9.85 7.16 23.56
CA GLU A 51 9.05 8.37 23.71
C GLU A 51 7.77 8.10 24.50
N LYS A 52 7.52 8.93 25.51
CA LYS A 52 6.23 8.96 26.22
C LYS A 52 5.17 9.59 25.31
N ILE A 53 3.98 9.00 25.31
CA ILE A 53 2.83 9.51 24.58
C ILE A 53 1.69 9.91 25.50
N ILE A 54 0.86 10.82 25.01
CA ILE A 54 -0.46 11.14 25.56
C ILE A 54 -1.48 10.73 24.50
N VAL A 55 -2.59 10.13 24.93
CA VAL A 55 -3.63 9.61 24.05
C VAL A 55 -4.91 10.44 24.21
N LEU A 56 -5.53 10.80 23.08
CA LEU A 56 -6.89 11.35 23.04
C LEU A 56 -7.84 10.25 22.57
N THR A 57 -8.83 9.96 23.40
CA THR A 57 -9.87 8.97 23.10
C THR A 57 -10.91 9.53 22.12
N PRO A 58 -11.72 8.68 21.46
CA PRO A 58 -12.78 9.12 20.56
C PRO A 58 -13.86 10.02 21.21
N ASP A 59 -14.01 9.94 22.53
CA ASP A 59 -14.88 10.79 23.37
C ASP A 59 -14.13 11.98 23.99
N ASP A 60 -13.00 12.36 23.39
CA ASP A 60 -12.17 13.53 23.71
C ASP A 60 -11.59 13.56 25.15
N GLN A 61 -11.43 12.39 25.79
CA GLN A 61 -10.70 12.26 27.06
C GLN A 61 -9.19 12.16 26.80
N VAL A 62 -8.40 12.80 27.66
CA VAL A 62 -6.93 12.87 27.54
C VAL A 62 -6.30 11.98 28.62
N SER A 63 -5.44 11.05 28.20
CA SER A 63 -4.75 10.14 29.11
C SER A 63 -3.61 10.81 29.87
N SER A 64 -3.14 10.15 30.92
CA SER A 64 -1.82 10.38 31.50
C SER A 64 -0.72 9.95 30.52
N PRO A 65 0.53 10.48 30.61
CA PRO A 65 1.62 10.07 29.74
C PRO A 65 2.12 8.65 30.01
N PHE A 66 2.29 7.83 28.98
CA PHE A 66 2.82 6.45 29.11
C PHE A 66 3.61 6.01 27.86
N ASN A 67 4.33 4.89 27.94
CA ASN A 67 5.06 4.29 26.81
C ASN A 67 4.24 3.16 26.15
N ILE A 68 4.32 3.04 24.81
CA ILE A 68 3.73 1.90 24.09
C ILE A 68 4.82 0.89 23.75
N TYR A 69 4.66 -0.33 24.25
CA TYR A 69 5.59 -1.42 23.99
C TYR A 69 5.11 -2.30 22.82
N TYR A 70 6.04 -2.67 21.94
CA TYR A 70 5.82 -3.53 20.78
C TYR A 70 6.40 -4.94 21.02
N GLU A 71 5.75 -5.80 21.80
CA GLU A 71 6.24 -7.18 21.92
C GLU A 71 5.77 -8.07 20.75
N LYS A 72 6.70 -8.89 20.22
CA LYS A 72 6.48 -9.76 19.04
C LYS A 72 5.41 -10.83 19.22
N CYS A 73 4.94 -11.09 20.44
CA CYS A 73 4.00 -12.19 20.72
C CYS A 73 2.67 -11.74 21.36
N TYR A 74 2.62 -10.58 22.00
CA TYR A 74 1.41 -10.03 22.62
C TYR A 74 1.48 -8.50 22.61
N ALA A 75 0.40 -7.80 22.25
CA ALA A 75 0.35 -6.34 22.39
C ALA A 75 0.06 -6.01 23.87
N PRO A 76 1.04 -5.48 24.63
CA PRO A 76 0.85 -5.18 26.04
C PRO A 76 -0.26 -4.15 26.23
N LEU A 77 -0.98 -4.30 27.34
CA LEU A 77 -2.04 -3.37 27.74
C LEU A 77 -1.45 -2.30 28.65
N CYS A 78 -1.70 -1.03 28.31
CA CYS A 78 -1.48 0.09 29.24
C CYS A 78 -2.79 0.39 29.96
N ILE A 79 -2.75 0.65 31.27
CA ILE A 79 -3.94 0.99 32.05
C ILE A 79 -3.78 2.40 32.59
N ASP A 80 -4.61 3.32 32.12
CA ASP A 80 -4.74 4.64 32.70
C ASP A 80 -5.72 4.59 33.88
N ARG A 81 -5.19 4.75 35.09
CA ARG A 81 -5.98 4.72 36.32
C ARG A 81 -6.85 5.94 36.51
N SER A 82 -6.47 7.08 35.95
CA SER A 82 -7.21 8.34 36.07
C SER A 82 -8.50 8.29 35.26
N LEU A 83 -8.46 7.69 34.07
CA LEU A 83 -9.62 7.48 33.21
C LEU A 83 -10.32 6.14 33.49
N ASN A 84 -9.65 5.22 34.19
CA ASN A 84 -10.06 3.82 34.33
C ASN A 84 -10.28 3.13 32.97
N ILE A 85 -9.39 3.43 32.01
CA ILE A 85 -9.41 2.91 30.63
C ILE A 85 -8.13 2.10 30.39
N SER A 86 -8.26 0.98 29.68
CA SER A 86 -7.11 0.25 29.16
C SER A 86 -6.90 0.56 27.67
N PHE A 87 -5.65 0.77 27.30
CA PHE A 87 -5.18 1.06 25.95
C PHE A 87 -4.39 -0.13 25.42
N ARG A 88 -4.50 -0.35 24.11
CA ARG A 88 -3.66 -1.31 23.39
C ARG A 88 -3.19 -0.71 22.07
N HIS A 89 -1.97 -1.03 21.66
CA HIS A 89 -1.53 -0.68 20.32
C HIS A 89 -2.43 -1.36 19.26
N CYS A 90 -2.87 -0.59 18.27
CA CYS A 90 -3.66 -1.14 17.18
C CYS A 90 -2.80 -2.00 16.25
N VAL A 91 -3.11 -3.30 16.18
CA VAL A 91 -2.53 -4.20 15.18
C VAL A 91 -3.46 -4.23 13.96
N TYR A 92 -3.32 -3.23 13.10
CA TYR A 92 -4.01 -3.19 11.81
C TYR A 92 -3.54 -4.37 10.93
N PRO A 93 -4.40 -5.00 10.10
CA PRO A 93 -5.83 -4.75 9.87
C PRO A 93 -6.79 -5.54 10.77
N TYR A 94 -6.27 -6.24 11.79
CA TYR A 94 -7.06 -7.22 12.54
C TYR A 94 -7.86 -6.61 13.72
N CYS A 95 -7.71 -5.31 14.03
CA CYS A 95 -8.53 -4.62 15.05
C CYS A 95 -9.84 -4.09 14.42
N THR A 96 -11.00 -4.47 14.98
CA THR A 96 -12.33 -3.99 14.55
C THR A 96 -12.78 -2.69 15.26
N HIS A 97 -11.87 -2.03 15.98
CA HIS A 97 -12.07 -0.74 16.67
C HIS A 97 -13.44 -0.56 17.35
N ASN A 98 -13.91 -1.55 18.12
CA ASN A 98 -15.28 -1.55 18.68
C ASN A 98 -15.61 -0.35 19.60
N LYS A 99 -14.61 0.36 20.13
CA LYS A 99 -14.74 1.58 20.95
C LYS A 99 -14.21 2.84 20.24
N GLY A 100 -14.02 2.77 18.92
CA GLY A 100 -13.28 3.75 18.14
C GLY A 100 -11.77 3.57 18.24
N LEU A 101 -11.04 4.40 17.49
CA LEU A 101 -9.59 4.43 17.42
C LEU A 101 -9.09 5.69 18.13
N ALA A 102 -8.37 5.53 19.23
CA ALA A 102 -7.72 6.63 19.91
C ALA A 102 -6.44 7.05 19.17
N ILE A 103 -6.06 8.31 19.30
CA ILE A 103 -4.89 8.88 18.61
C ILE A 103 -3.82 9.30 19.63
N ALA A 104 -2.55 9.25 19.20
CA ALA A 104 -1.42 9.56 20.07
C ALA A 104 -0.77 10.92 19.75
N PHE A 105 -0.14 11.50 20.78
CA PHE A 105 0.71 12.67 20.74
C PHE A 105 2.00 12.39 21.49
N HIS A 106 3.15 12.95 21.08
CA HIS A 106 4.31 13.01 21.99
C HIS A 106 3.92 13.84 23.21
N ALA A 107 4.32 13.39 24.40
CA ALA A 107 4.10 14.16 25.64
C ALA A 107 4.69 15.57 25.53
N GLU A 108 5.91 15.69 25.01
CA GLU A 108 6.60 16.95 24.75
C GLU A 108 5.83 17.87 23.80
N CYS A 109 5.21 17.32 22.74
CA CYS A 109 4.39 18.13 21.83
C CYS A 109 3.17 18.73 22.54
N VAL A 110 2.57 18.02 23.49
CA VAL A 110 1.44 18.54 24.28
C VAL A 110 1.90 19.67 25.19
N GLU A 111 3.09 19.57 25.78
CA GLU A 111 3.70 20.64 26.56
C GLU A 111 3.97 21.89 25.71
N ILE A 112 4.49 21.69 24.49
CA ILE A 112 4.70 22.77 23.51
C ILE A 112 3.37 23.41 23.08
N ALA A 113 2.29 22.62 22.97
CA ALA A 113 0.97 23.10 22.56
C ALA A 113 0.25 23.88 23.68
N ALA A 114 0.50 23.57 24.95
CA ALA A 114 -0.23 24.12 26.09
C ALA A 114 -0.29 25.68 26.13
N PRO A 115 0.80 26.43 25.84
CA PRO A 115 0.78 27.89 25.84
C PRO A 115 -0.14 28.53 24.79
N PHE A 116 -0.47 27.81 23.71
CA PHE A 116 -1.37 28.33 22.65
C PHE A 116 -2.84 28.34 23.09
N GLY A 117 -3.19 27.59 24.15
CA GLY A 117 -4.54 27.55 24.71
C GLY A 117 -5.58 26.81 23.85
N THR A 118 -5.16 26.20 22.74
CA THR A 118 -5.99 25.39 21.85
C THR A 118 -6.18 23.98 22.43
N PRO A 119 -7.42 23.49 22.60
CA PRO A 119 -7.68 22.12 23.06
C PRO A 119 -7.14 21.05 22.08
N LEU A 120 -6.68 19.90 22.60
CA LEU A 120 -6.12 18.81 21.78
C LEU A 120 -7.08 18.28 20.70
N HIS A 121 -8.39 18.28 20.95
CA HIS A 121 -9.37 17.83 19.96
C HIS A 121 -9.49 18.77 18.76
N GLU A 122 -9.12 20.06 18.87
CA GLU A 122 -9.10 20.97 17.72
C GLU A 122 -7.93 20.64 16.78
N TYR A 123 -6.76 20.29 17.33
CA TYR A 123 -5.63 19.81 16.52
C TYR A 123 -5.93 18.49 15.81
N ARG A 124 -6.75 17.61 16.41
CA ARG A 124 -7.23 16.38 15.77
C ARG A 124 -7.91 16.69 14.44
N LEU A 125 -8.84 17.64 14.40
CA LEU A 125 -9.60 17.98 13.18
C LEU A 125 -8.69 18.39 12.02
N VAL A 126 -7.61 19.12 12.31
CA VAL A 126 -6.69 19.64 11.29
C VAL A 126 -5.74 18.57 10.76
N THR A 127 -5.38 17.60 11.60
CA THR A 127 -4.34 16.59 11.34
C THR A 127 -4.90 15.18 11.11
N GLU A 128 -6.22 15.03 11.18
CA GLU A 128 -6.91 13.79 10.85
C GLU A 128 -6.61 13.41 9.40
N HIS A 129 -6.35 12.14 9.16
CA HIS A 129 -6.10 11.67 7.80
C HIS A 129 -7.42 11.13 7.24
N SER A 130 -7.89 11.67 6.11
CA SER A 130 -9.07 11.14 5.42
C SER A 130 -8.84 9.70 4.91
N TYR A 131 -7.57 9.35 4.69
CA TYR A 131 -7.13 7.99 4.37
C TYR A 131 -5.66 7.80 4.73
N ARG A 132 -5.23 6.54 4.85
CA ARG A 132 -3.83 6.23 5.11
C ARG A 132 -2.98 6.58 3.89
N HIS A 133 -2.15 7.61 4.01
CA HIS A 133 -1.13 7.91 3.02
C HIS A 133 0.13 7.11 3.37
N VAL A 134 0.48 6.17 2.49
CA VAL A 134 1.46 5.13 2.80
C VAL A 134 2.89 5.71 2.80
N SER A 135 3.19 6.66 1.90
CA SER A 135 4.47 7.39 1.88
C SER A 135 4.41 8.68 2.71
N LEU A 136 4.46 8.57 4.03
CA LEU A 136 4.89 9.71 4.83
C LEU A 136 6.41 9.77 4.76
N ASN A 137 6.95 10.37 3.69
CA ASN A 137 8.38 10.67 3.62
C ASN A 137 8.67 11.82 4.62
N HIS A 138 8.75 11.45 5.90
CA HIS A 138 8.90 12.33 7.04
C HIS A 138 10.16 13.17 6.91
N GLU A 139 11.24 12.60 6.36
CA GLU A 139 12.49 13.30 6.08
C GLU A 139 12.30 14.44 5.09
N ARG A 140 11.57 14.21 3.98
CA ARG A 140 11.25 15.29 3.04
C ARG A 140 10.40 16.37 3.68
N ARG A 141 9.39 16.00 4.47
CA ARG A 141 8.56 16.99 5.19
C ARG A 141 9.40 17.79 6.18
N ARG A 142 10.27 17.11 6.94
CA ARG A 142 11.22 17.70 7.89
C ARG A 142 12.13 18.70 7.19
N GLY A 143 12.72 18.32 6.06
CA GLY A 143 13.56 19.18 5.22
C GLY A 143 12.85 20.44 4.74
N ARG A 144 11.58 20.34 4.32
CA ARG A 144 10.78 21.53 3.93
C ARG A 144 10.49 22.46 5.11
N ILE A 145 10.09 21.91 6.25
CA ILE A 145 9.83 22.72 7.46
C ILE A 145 11.11 23.43 7.88
N ARG A 146 12.24 22.72 7.87
CA ARG A 146 13.58 23.27 8.12
C ARG A 146 13.88 24.45 7.19
N GLU A 147 13.63 24.34 5.90
CA GLU A 147 13.83 25.44 4.93
C GLU A 147 12.91 26.65 5.21
N LEU A 148 11.67 26.41 5.63
CA LEU A 148 10.75 27.49 6.02
C LEU A 148 11.23 28.22 7.28
N ILE A 149 11.68 27.46 8.29
CA ILE A 149 12.25 28.00 9.52
C ILE A 149 13.52 28.81 9.19
N GLU A 150 14.42 28.25 8.39
CA GLU A 150 15.66 28.90 7.95
C GLU A 150 15.36 30.22 7.24
N GLY A 151 14.42 30.22 6.29
CA GLY A 151 14.01 31.44 5.59
C GLY A 151 13.40 32.49 6.52
N ALA A 152 12.57 32.07 7.48
CA ALA A 152 11.94 32.96 8.45
C ALA A 152 12.97 33.57 9.43
N LEU A 153 13.88 32.75 9.96
CA LEU A 153 14.95 33.18 10.86
C LEU A 153 15.95 34.09 10.16
N CYS A 154 16.40 33.72 8.96
CA CYS A 154 17.31 34.54 8.15
C CYS A 154 16.71 35.91 7.85
N LYS A 155 15.43 35.96 7.44
CA LYS A 155 14.73 37.22 7.18
C LYS A 155 14.59 38.11 8.43
N THR A 156 14.38 37.49 9.59
CA THR A 156 14.11 38.23 10.85
C THR A 156 15.40 38.69 11.53
N TYR A 157 16.44 37.85 11.53
CA TYR A 157 17.64 38.05 12.34
C TYR A 157 18.93 38.27 11.53
N GLY A 158 18.99 37.86 10.25
CA GLY A 158 19.92 38.33 9.20
C GLY A 158 21.44 38.24 9.42
N LYS A 159 21.94 37.63 10.50
CA LYS A 159 23.34 37.79 10.95
C LYS A 159 24.21 36.52 10.98
N LEU A 160 23.65 35.34 10.71
CA LEU A 160 24.41 34.08 10.71
C LEU A 160 24.69 33.58 9.29
N SER A 161 25.71 32.74 9.14
CA SER A 161 25.99 32.06 7.87
C SER A 161 24.92 30.99 7.57
N PRO A 162 24.76 30.58 6.29
CA PRO A 162 23.79 29.55 5.91
C PRO A 162 23.97 28.24 6.67
N GLU A 163 25.20 27.83 6.96
CA GLU A 163 25.50 26.58 7.69
C GLU A 163 25.02 26.65 9.15
N LEU A 164 25.13 27.82 9.78
CA LEU A 164 24.62 28.02 11.14
C LEU A 164 23.10 28.07 11.16
N TRP A 165 22.46 28.67 10.16
CA TRP A 165 21.01 28.60 10.02
C TRP A 165 20.53 27.18 9.76
N HIS A 166 21.26 26.41 8.96
CA HIS A 166 20.96 25.01 8.73
C HIS A 166 20.97 24.24 10.06
N ILE A 167 22.02 24.36 10.87
CA ILE A 167 22.12 23.68 12.17
C ILE A 167 20.98 24.09 13.11
N VAL A 168 20.66 25.38 13.22
CA VAL A 168 19.59 25.87 14.11
C VAL A 168 18.22 25.40 13.64
N SER A 169 17.94 25.48 12.35
CA SER A 169 16.65 25.05 11.79
C SER A 169 16.47 23.55 11.79
N ASP A 170 17.55 22.78 11.89
CA ASP A 170 17.56 21.32 11.97
C ASP A 170 17.32 20.80 13.40
N ASP A 171 17.03 21.67 14.35
CA ASP A 171 16.65 21.29 15.71
C ASP A 171 15.23 20.70 15.76
N ASP A 172 15.08 19.52 16.38
CA ASP A 172 13.81 18.78 16.41
C ASP A 172 12.72 19.49 17.24
N GLU A 173 13.09 20.16 18.33
CA GLU A 173 12.16 20.91 19.17
C GLU A 173 11.63 22.12 18.41
N LEU A 174 12.51 22.85 17.70
CA LEU A 174 12.13 23.98 16.86
C LEU A 174 11.21 23.58 15.71
N ILE A 175 11.50 22.45 15.06
CA ILE A 175 10.64 21.89 14.01
C ILE A 175 9.26 21.52 14.58
N ARG A 176 9.20 20.85 15.74
CA ARG A 176 7.94 20.51 16.42
C ARG A 176 7.17 21.78 16.80
N LEU A 177 7.84 22.76 17.39
CA LEU A 177 7.25 24.06 17.76
C LEU A 177 6.67 24.79 16.55
N TYR A 178 7.40 24.88 15.44
CA TYR A 178 6.92 25.52 14.22
C TYR A 178 5.62 24.87 13.73
N THR A 179 5.58 23.54 13.68
CA THR A 179 4.38 22.81 13.21
C THR A 179 3.17 23.05 14.12
N ILE A 180 3.37 23.03 15.43
CA ILE A 180 2.29 23.24 16.41
C ILE A 180 1.80 24.69 16.37
N ALA A 181 2.72 25.65 16.26
CA ALA A 181 2.39 27.06 16.15
C ALA A 181 1.56 27.36 14.89
N GLU A 182 1.92 26.79 13.73
CA GLU A 182 1.13 26.91 12.50
C GLU A 182 -0.31 26.40 12.69
N LEU A 183 -0.47 25.25 13.36
CA LEU A 183 -1.78 24.65 13.61
C LEU A 183 -2.63 25.44 14.60
N SER A 184 -2.04 26.31 15.42
CA SER A 184 -2.74 27.05 16.47
C SER A 184 -3.41 28.35 15.99
N LEU A 185 -3.21 28.74 14.72
CA LEU A 185 -3.70 29.99 14.13
C LEU A 185 -5.10 29.85 13.47
N GLN A 186 -6.06 29.23 14.16
CA GLN A 186 -7.32 28.76 13.55
C GLN A 186 -8.47 29.80 13.51
N HIS A 187 -9.41 29.59 12.57
CA HIS A 187 -10.68 30.32 12.43
C HIS A 187 -11.90 29.43 12.73
N ARG A 188 -13.04 30.07 13.08
CA ARG A 188 -14.22 29.42 13.70
C ARG A 188 -15.28 28.85 12.75
N LYS A 189 -15.07 28.86 11.43
CA LYS A 189 -16.07 28.37 10.48
C LYS A 189 -15.68 26.96 10.02
N THR A 190 -16.64 26.05 9.99
CA THR A 190 -16.45 24.64 9.60
C THR A 190 -17.21 24.26 8.34
N GLU A 191 -18.12 25.11 7.87
CA GLU A 191 -18.92 24.88 6.67
C GLU A 191 -18.92 26.07 5.72
N TRP A 192 -18.80 25.79 4.43
CA TRP A 192 -18.84 26.78 3.36
C TRP A 192 -19.79 26.31 2.27
N SER A 193 -20.55 27.26 1.73
CA SER A 193 -21.46 27.01 0.63
C SER A 193 -21.28 28.08 -0.42
N VAL A 194 -21.20 27.67 -1.68
CA VAL A 194 -21.07 28.58 -2.82
C VAL A 194 -22.02 28.17 -3.94
N ASP A 195 -22.56 29.18 -4.62
CA ASP A 195 -23.30 29.03 -5.85
C ASP A 195 -22.31 29.05 -7.02
N PRO A 196 -22.16 27.95 -7.79
CA PRO A 196 -21.24 27.89 -8.92
C PRO A 196 -21.70 28.76 -10.11
N SER A 197 -22.96 29.22 -10.14
CA SER A 197 -23.45 30.16 -11.17
C SER A 197 -22.96 31.59 -10.96
N LEU A 198 -22.40 31.89 -9.79
CA LEU A 198 -21.76 33.16 -9.46
C LEU A 198 -20.24 33.00 -9.42
N PRO A 199 -19.46 34.08 -9.58
CA PRO A 199 -18.02 33.99 -9.45
C PRO A 199 -17.63 33.44 -8.07
N VAL A 200 -16.72 32.47 -8.06
CA VAL A 200 -16.27 31.81 -6.82
C VAL A 200 -14.87 32.31 -6.49
N LEU A 201 -14.73 32.92 -5.31
CA LEU A 201 -13.45 33.34 -4.75
C LEU A 201 -12.92 32.24 -3.84
N ILE A 202 -11.67 31.85 -4.06
CA ILE A 202 -10.98 30.80 -3.32
C ILE A 202 -9.79 31.43 -2.61
N THR A 203 -9.74 31.30 -1.28
CA THR A 203 -8.56 31.68 -0.49
C THR A 203 -7.65 30.47 -0.29
N ALA A 204 -6.34 30.70 -0.26
CA ALA A 204 -5.37 29.66 0.04
C ALA A 204 -4.74 29.83 1.42
N VAL A 205 -4.49 28.70 2.07
CA VAL A 205 -3.72 28.59 3.32
C VAL A 205 -2.53 27.67 3.10
N ARG A 206 -1.47 27.81 3.90
CA ARG A 206 -0.30 26.92 3.84
C ARG A 206 -0.15 26.17 5.17
N MET A 207 0.22 24.90 5.08
CA MET A 207 0.56 24.05 6.22
C MET A 207 1.77 23.20 5.82
N ASP A 208 2.85 23.23 6.59
CA ASP A 208 4.13 22.55 6.27
C ASP A 208 4.67 22.89 4.85
N GLY A 209 4.43 24.11 4.38
CA GLY A 209 4.81 24.57 3.04
C GLY A 209 3.88 24.14 1.91
N VAL A 210 2.91 23.28 2.20
CA VAL A 210 1.92 22.75 1.25
C VAL A 210 0.70 23.67 1.21
N GLN A 211 0.22 24.00 0.01
CA GLN A 211 -0.93 24.91 -0.19
C GLN A 211 -2.24 24.14 -0.20
N TYR A 212 -3.20 24.59 0.62
CA TYR A 212 -4.56 24.08 0.73
C TYR A 212 -5.57 25.18 0.44
N VAL A 213 -6.80 24.79 0.11
CA VAL A 213 -7.93 25.70 0.02
C VAL A 213 -8.41 26.06 1.43
N GLY A 214 -8.34 27.34 1.79
CA GLY A 214 -8.76 27.84 3.10
C GLY A 214 -10.28 28.03 3.17
N SER A 215 -10.84 28.78 2.22
CA SER A 215 -12.28 29.06 2.16
C SER A 215 -12.76 29.39 0.75
N THR A 216 -14.05 29.18 0.51
CA THR A 216 -14.76 29.57 -0.72
C THR A 216 -15.88 30.58 -0.40
N THR A 217 -16.06 31.59 -1.25
CA THR A 217 -17.14 32.59 -1.11
C THR A 217 -17.57 33.17 -2.46
N ASN A 218 -18.85 33.54 -2.57
CA ASN A 218 -19.33 34.36 -3.70
C ASN A 218 -19.24 35.88 -3.42
N SER A 219 -18.92 36.29 -2.19
CA SER A 219 -18.88 37.71 -1.80
C SER A 219 -17.51 38.34 -2.01
N SER A 220 -17.47 39.48 -2.71
CA SER A 220 -16.25 40.28 -2.92
C SER A 220 -15.86 41.14 -1.71
N SER A 221 -16.60 41.09 -0.60
CA SER A 221 -16.30 41.87 0.60
C SER A 221 -15.13 41.33 1.43
N ILE A 222 -14.67 40.10 1.14
CA ILE A 222 -13.53 39.44 1.81
C ILE A 222 -12.33 39.41 0.86
N VAL A 223 -11.89 40.59 0.38
CA VAL A 223 -10.55 40.70 -0.23
C VAL A 223 -9.55 40.91 0.91
N SER A 224 -9.27 39.82 1.63
CA SER A 224 -8.14 39.74 2.56
C SER A 224 -6.82 39.75 1.77
N ARG A 225 -5.69 40.08 2.41
CA ARG A 225 -4.33 40.06 1.82
C ARG A 225 -3.82 38.64 1.44
N GLN A 226 -4.70 37.64 1.37
CA GLN A 226 -4.37 36.25 1.03
C GLN A 226 -4.45 36.04 -0.48
N ALA A 227 -3.63 35.12 -1.01
CA ALA A 227 -3.68 34.73 -2.41
C ALA A 227 -5.09 34.21 -2.73
N THR A 228 -5.78 34.91 -3.62
CA THR A 228 -7.18 34.65 -3.96
C THR A 228 -7.26 34.25 -5.43
N THR A 229 -7.75 33.05 -5.71
CA THR A 229 -8.06 32.60 -7.07
C THR A 229 -9.53 32.92 -7.35
N LEU A 230 -9.80 33.54 -8.50
CA LEU A 230 -11.15 33.79 -8.98
C LEU A 230 -11.51 32.75 -10.04
N ILE A 231 -12.55 31.95 -9.80
CA ILE A 231 -13.19 31.16 -10.84
C ILE A 231 -14.31 32.04 -11.42
N PRO A 232 -14.18 32.52 -12.66
CA PRO A 232 -15.21 33.33 -13.30
C PRO A 232 -16.47 32.49 -13.50
N SER A 233 -17.65 33.11 -13.40
CA SER A 233 -18.98 32.48 -13.56
C SER A 233 -19.30 32.04 -15.01
N SER A 234 -18.30 31.66 -15.78
CA SER A 234 -18.42 31.23 -17.19
C SER A 234 -19.32 30.00 -17.34
N ASP A 235 -19.72 29.68 -18.58
CA ASP A 235 -20.52 28.49 -18.97
C ASP A 235 -19.77 27.14 -18.75
N PHE A 236 -19.02 26.97 -17.67
CA PHE A 236 -18.42 25.68 -17.33
C PHE A 236 -19.51 24.77 -16.76
N THR A 237 -19.62 23.57 -17.30
CA THR A 237 -20.63 22.59 -16.90
C THR A 237 -20.21 21.78 -15.66
N ASN A 238 -18.92 21.78 -15.32
CA ASN A 238 -18.34 20.97 -14.24
C ASN A 238 -17.20 21.70 -13.53
N LEU A 239 -16.99 21.34 -12.27
CA LEU A 239 -15.87 21.76 -11.44
C LEU A 239 -15.07 20.53 -11.01
N TYR A 240 -13.76 20.71 -10.87
CA TYR A 240 -12.81 19.68 -10.49
C TYR A 240 -12.18 20.04 -9.14
N VAL A 241 -12.29 19.13 -8.19
CA VAL A 241 -11.80 19.31 -6.81
C VAL A 241 -10.69 18.30 -6.56
N ALA A 242 -9.50 18.77 -6.20
CA ALA A 242 -8.35 17.93 -5.86
C ALA A 242 -8.15 17.88 -4.34
N SER A 243 -8.02 16.70 -3.76
CA SER A 243 -7.79 16.49 -2.33
C SER A 243 -6.66 15.48 -2.07
N ASP A 244 -5.84 15.74 -1.05
CA ASP A 244 -4.91 14.76 -0.49
C ASP A 244 -5.47 14.16 0.81
N HIS A 245 -4.65 13.46 1.59
CA HIS A 245 -5.07 12.84 2.86
C HIS A 245 -5.39 13.84 3.96
N LEU A 246 -5.05 15.12 3.80
CA LEU A 246 -5.24 16.20 4.77
C LEU A 246 -6.27 17.23 4.33
N GLY A 247 -6.63 17.33 3.06
CA GLY A 247 -7.71 18.22 2.65
C GLY A 247 -7.65 18.64 1.20
N ILE A 248 -8.49 19.61 0.86
CA ILE A 248 -8.66 20.10 -0.50
C ILE A 248 -7.47 20.99 -0.86
N ARG A 249 -6.75 20.58 -1.91
CA ARG A 249 -5.56 21.25 -2.45
C ARG A 249 -5.91 22.27 -3.52
N ARG A 250 -6.92 21.98 -4.33
CA ARG A 250 -7.31 22.82 -5.48
C ARG A 250 -8.76 22.65 -5.86
N ILE A 251 -9.34 23.72 -6.41
CA ILE A 251 -10.62 23.72 -7.11
C ILE A 251 -10.39 24.48 -8.42
N THR A 252 -10.78 23.91 -9.55
CA THR A 252 -10.63 24.53 -10.89
C THR A 252 -11.79 24.17 -11.80
N SER A 253 -12.03 24.99 -12.82
CA SER A 253 -12.96 24.70 -13.92
C SER A 253 -12.25 24.21 -15.19
N ASP A 254 -10.92 24.31 -15.24
CA ASP A 254 -10.13 23.88 -16.40
C ASP A 254 -9.58 22.46 -16.20
N PRO A 255 -10.04 21.46 -16.97
CA PRO A 255 -9.51 20.10 -16.89
C PRO A 255 -8.09 19.95 -17.45
N ASN A 256 -7.62 20.91 -18.27
CA ASN A 256 -6.29 20.88 -18.87
C ASN A 256 -5.22 21.48 -17.95
N GLU A 257 -5.62 21.99 -16.79
CA GLU A 257 -4.69 22.51 -15.80
C GLU A 257 -3.85 21.35 -15.25
N LEU A 258 -2.65 21.17 -15.82
CA LEU A 258 -1.74 20.09 -15.47
C LEU A 258 -1.36 20.17 -13.99
N SER A 259 -1.73 19.14 -13.22
CA SER A 259 -1.17 18.93 -11.89
C SER A 259 0.16 18.19 -12.03
N SER A 260 1.27 18.92 -11.94
CA SER A 260 2.61 18.35 -11.81
C SER A 260 3.14 18.52 -10.39
N ASP A 261 2.32 18.22 -9.37
CA ASP A 261 2.84 17.98 -8.03
C ASP A 261 3.07 16.46 -7.85
N ALA A 262 4.04 15.92 -8.59
CA ALA A 262 4.46 14.52 -8.45
C ALA A 262 4.93 14.22 -7.02
N MET A 263 5.26 15.25 -6.23
CA MET A 263 5.69 15.11 -4.84
C MET A 263 4.53 14.90 -3.87
N HIS A 264 3.32 15.37 -4.21
CA HIS A 264 2.12 15.27 -3.36
C HIS A 264 0.89 14.90 -4.22
N PRO A 265 0.68 13.60 -4.51
CA PRO A 265 -0.45 13.18 -5.32
C PRO A 265 -1.76 13.59 -4.63
N ALA A 266 -2.55 14.40 -5.33
CA ALA A 266 -3.92 14.70 -4.96
C ALA A 266 -4.84 13.91 -5.89
N TYR A 267 -5.99 13.49 -5.36
CA TYR A 267 -7.01 12.83 -6.14
C TYR A 267 -8.14 13.78 -6.49
N TRP A 268 -8.72 13.58 -7.65
CA TRP A 268 -9.66 14.49 -8.28
C TRP A 268 -11.08 13.92 -8.27
N GLN A 269 -12.03 14.80 -7.97
CA GLN A 269 -13.45 14.57 -8.10
C GLN A 269 -14.03 15.56 -9.11
N THR A 270 -14.97 15.06 -9.93
CA THR A 270 -15.72 15.88 -10.88
C THR A 270 -17.13 16.08 -10.36
N VAL A 271 -17.54 17.35 -10.24
CA VAL A 271 -18.87 17.73 -9.76
C VAL A 271 -19.56 18.58 -10.82
N SER A 272 -20.85 18.33 -11.02
CA SER A 272 -21.64 19.13 -11.94
C SER A 272 -21.81 20.55 -11.39
N ALA A 273 -21.53 21.55 -12.23
CA ALA A 273 -21.81 22.95 -11.93
C ALA A 273 -23.31 23.27 -11.97
N ASN A 274 -24.16 22.33 -12.44
CA ASN A 274 -25.62 22.45 -12.38
C ASN A 274 -26.18 22.25 -10.96
N SER A 275 -25.34 21.84 -10.01
CA SER A 275 -25.71 21.77 -8.59
C SER A 275 -26.03 23.18 -8.07
N GLN A 276 -27.23 23.39 -7.53
CA GLN A 276 -27.70 24.69 -7.04
C GLN A 276 -26.79 25.29 -5.94
N THR A 277 -26.08 24.46 -5.19
CA THR A 277 -25.11 24.89 -4.18
C THR A 277 -24.05 23.82 -3.97
N LEU A 278 -22.79 24.22 -3.95
CA LEU A 278 -21.67 23.38 -3.54
C LEU A 278 -21.39 23.60 -2.06
N THR A 279 -21.37 22.53 -1.27
CA THR A 279 -21.11 22.60 0.18
C THR A 279 -19.82 21.87 0.52
N PHE A 280 -18.98 22.54 1.30
CA PHE A 280 -17.69 22.06 1.77
C PHE A 280 -17.65 22.03 3.30
N HIS A 281 -17.06 20.98 3.84
CA HIS A 281 -16.69 20.89 5.25
C HIS A 281 -15.20 21.16 5.42
N GLY A 282 -14.81 21.82 6.50
CA GLY A 282 -13.41 22.13 6.81
C GLY A 282 -13.13 22.14 8.30
N ASP A 283 -11.84 22.19 8.63
CA ASP A 283 -11.30 21.95 9.96
C ASP A 283 -10.96 23.25 10.74
N GLY A 284 -11.46 24.40 10.27
CA GLY A 284 -11.14 25.71 10.83
C GLY A 284 -9.85 26.35 10.28
N LEU A 285 -8.98 25.58 9.62
CA LEU A 285 -7.80 26.06 8.89
C LEU A 285 -8.00 25.96 7.37
N LYS A 286 -8.50 24.81 6.90
CA LYS A 286 -8.64 24.44 5.49
C LYS A 286 -9.90 23.64 5.23
N LEU A 287 -10.33 23.62 3.96
CA LEU A 287 -11.39 22.74 3.50
C LEU A 287 -10.88 21.30 3.45
N ARG A 288 -11.72 20.38 3.94
CA ARG A 288 -11.42 18.96 4.12
C ARG A 288 -12.16 18.09 3.12
N GLU A 289 -13.46 18.32 3.00
CA GLU A 289 -14.37 17.41 2.31
C GLU A 289 -15.39 18.19 1.49
N LEU A 290 -15.73 17.65 0.34
CA LEU A 290 -16.83 18.11 -0.49
C LEU A 290 -18.07 17.28 -0.15
N LEU A 291 -19.09 17.93 0.41
CA LEU A 291 -20.33 17.26 0.81
C LEU A 291 -21.29 17.09 -0.38
N THR A 292 -21.11 17.87 -1.44
CA THR A 292 -21.89 17.72 -2.67
C THR A 292 -21.44 16.46 -3.42
N PRO A 293 -22.36 15.55 -3.79
CA PRO A 293 -21.99 14.32 -4.49
C PRO A 293 -21.27 14.60 -5.82
N SER A 294 -20.19 13.86 -6.08
CA SER A 294 -19.55 13.81 -7.39
C SER A 294 -20.41 13.06 -8.41
N ILE A 295 -20.12 13.23 -9.70
CA ILE A 295 -20.80 12.51 -10.79
C ILE A 295 -20.63 10.99 -10.63
N TYR A 296 -19.45 10.57 -10.15
CA TYR A 296 -19.14 9.20 -9.75
C TYR A 296 -18.78 9.21 -8.26
N PRO A 297 -19.77 9.01 -7.37
CA PRO A 297 -19.51 8.91 -5.94
C PRO A 297 -18.45 7.84 -5.69
N GLN A 298 -17.57 8.07 -4.71
CA GLN A 298 -16.57 7.08 -4.25
C GLN A 298 -15.43 6.74 -5.25
N VAL A 299 -15.33 7.39 -6.42
CA VAL A 299 -14.18 7.21 -7.32
C VAL A 299 -13.37 8.51 -7.39
N LEU A 300 -12.09 8.41 -7.04
CA LEU A 300 -11.15 9.53 -6.98
C LEU A 300 -10.07 9.33 -8.05
N TRP A 301 -9.88 10.31 -8.92
CA TRP A 301 -9.06 10.21 -10.14
C TRP A 301 -7.65 10.79 -9.97
N PRO A 302 -6.63 10.29 -10.69
CA PRO A 302 -5.28 10.88 -10.63
C PRO A 302 -5.17 12.22 -11.37
N HIS A 303 -6.17 12.58 -12.19
CA HIS A 303 -6.24 13.82 -12.94
C HIS A 303 -7.70 14.31 -13.04
N PRO A 304 -7.94 15.58 -13.42
CA PRO A 304 -9.28 16.08 -13.70
C PRO A 304 -9.93 15.27 -14.84
N ALA A 305 -10.87 14.38 -14.51
CA ALA A 305 -11.51 13.50 -15.49
C ALA A 305 -12.82 14.15 -16.00
N THR A 306 -12.89 14.41 -17.30
CA THR A 306 -14.07 15.06 -17.93
C THR A 306 -15.24 14.07 -18.02
N PRO A 307 -16.52 14.50 -17.96
CA PRO A 307 -17.64 13.58 -18.11
C PRO A 307 -17.59 12.76 -19.41
N SER A 308 -17.16 13.34 -20.53
CA SER A 308 -16.99 12.61 -21.79
C SER A 308 -15.95 11.49 -21.72
N GLU A 309 -14.87 11.70 -20.95
CA GLU A 309 -13.88 10.65 -20.70
C GLU A 309 -14.49 9.56 -19.83
N LEU A 310 -15.18 9.94 -18.75
CA LEU A 310 -15.82 9.01 -17.81
C LEU A 310 -16.89 8.14 -18.50
N ASP A 311 -17.71 8.74 -19.36
CA ASP A 311 -18.72 8.05 -20.17
C ASP A 311 -18.12 7.05 -21.16
N SER A 312 -16.83 7.20 -21.49
CA SER A 312 -16.08 6.29 -22.36
C SER A 312 -15.34 5.18 -21.61
N MET A 313 -15.47 5.09 -20.29
CA MET A 313 -14.82 4.07 -19.47
C MET A 313 -15.75 2.88 -19.16
N THR A 314 -15.13 1.78 -18.77
CA THR A 314 -15.75 0.59 -18.19
C THR A 314 -15.09 0.29 -16.85
N PHE A 315 -15.92 0.06 -15.84
CA PHE A 315 -15.51 -0.21 -14.47
C PHE A 315 -15.57 -1.72 -14.21
N TYR A 316 -14.50 -2.28 -13.67
CA TYR A 316 -14.37 -3.68 -13.32
C TYR A 316 -14.17 -3.78 -11.81
N TYR A 317 -15.16 -4.33 -11.12
CA TYR A 317 -15.06 -4.63 -9.71
C TYR A 317 -14.43 -6.02 -9.55
N ALA A 318 -13.27 -6.07 -8.88
CA ALA A 318 -12.53 -7.31 -8.71
C ALA A 318 -12.87 -8.04 -7.40
N GLY A 319 -14.02 -7.73 -6.80
CA GLY A 319 -14.62 -8.52 -5.74
C GLY A 319 -14.28 -8.08 -4.32
N TRP A 320 -13.13 -7.40 -4.10
CA TRP A 320 -12.59 -7.26 -2.74
C TRP A 320 -11.79 -5.96 -2.57
N GLY A 321 -12.23 -5.13 -1.62
CA GLY A 321 -11.52 -3.97 -1.08
C GLY A 321 -12.02 -3.72 0.33
N GLU A 322 -11.75 -4.67 1.23
CA GLU A 322 -12.25 -4.60 2.60
C GLU A 322 -11.75 -3.31 3.28
N GLY A 323 -12.66 -2.38 3.55
CA GLY A 323 -12.40 -1.21 4.40
C GLY A 323 -12.18 0.12 3.67
N ASP A 324 -12.01 0.14 2.35
CA ASP A 324 -11.93 1.38 1.58
C ASP A 324 -13.32 1.74 1.00
N LEU A 325 -13.94 2.79 1.55
CA LEU A 325 -15.23 3.32 1.06
C LEU A 325 -15.09 4.09 -0.27
N GLU A 326 -13.86 4.40 -0.68
CA GLU A 326 -13.55 5.16 -1.89
C GLU A 326 -12.39 4.51 -2.66
N ALA A 327 -12.55 4.36 -3.97
CA ALA A 327 -11.52 3.89 -4.89
C ALA A 327 -10.63 5.05 -5.35
N ARG A 328 -9.37 5.05 -4.90
CA ARG A 328 -8.35 6.05 -5.25
C ARG A 328 -7.50 5.55 -6.41
N LEU A 329 -7.85 5.97 -7.61
CA LEU A 329 -7.26 5.47 -8.83
C LEU A 329 -5.83 5.99 -9.06
N ARG A 330 -4.94 5.09 -9.44
CA ARG A 330 -3.64 5.36 -10.04
C ARG A 330 -3.67 5.02 -11.53
N THR A 331 -2.85 5.72 -12.31
CA THR A 331 -2.68 5.44 -13.74
C THR A 331 -1.61 4.38 -13.94
N LEU A 332 -1.95 3.35 -14.71
CA LEU A 332 -1.01 2.39 -15.28
C LEU A 332 -1.08 2.50 -16.81
N THR A 333 0.01 2.91 -17.43
CA THR A 333 0.10 2.96 -18.90
C THR A 333 1.04 1.85 -19.38
N PHE A 334 0.49 0.87 -20.10
CA PHE A 334 1.30 -0.11 -20.81
C PHE A 334 1.89 0.50 -22.08
N ASN A 335 3.05 0.00 -22.51
CA ASN A 335 3.75 0.39 -23.74
C ASN A 335 4.21 1.85 -23.78
N GLU A 336 4.46 2.45 -22.62
CA GLU A 336 5.14 3.74 -22.61
C GLU A 336 6.60 3.58 -23.07
N PRO A 337 7.18 4.57 -23.76
CA PRO A 337 8.57 4.53 -24.19
C PRO A 337 9.52 4.25 -23.03
N GLY A 338 10.46 3.33 -23.24
CA GLY A 338 11.45 2.94 -22.24
C GLY A 338 10.96 1.95 -21.18
N THR A 339 9.75 1.39 -21.31
CA THR A 339 9.25 0.32 -20.44
C THR A 339 10.09 -0.95 -20.59
N THR A 340 10.58 -1.48 -19.47
CA THR A 340 11.38 -2.73 -19.41
C THR A 340 10.60 -3.91 -18.86
N GLY A 341 9.50 -3.66 -18.15
CA GLY A 341 8.67 -4.71 -17.58
C GLY A 341 7.60 -4.18 -16.65
N TYR A 342 6.78 -5.09 -16.13
CA TYR A 342 5.71 -4.79 -15.18
C TYR A 342 5.87 -5.65 -13.95
N SER A 343 5.48 -5.15 -12.77
CA SER A 343 5.43 -5.93 -11.54
C SER A 343 4.05 -5.88 -10.90
N VAL A 344 3.68 -6.97 -10.25
CA VAL A 344 2.43 -7.09 -9.49
C VAL A 344 2.75 -7.35 -8.03
N CYS A 345 2.19 -6.54 -7.13
CA CYS A 345 2.40 -6.65 -5.69
C CYS A 345 1.32 -7.52 -5.03
N TRP A 346 1.74 -8.33 -4.06
CA TRP A 346 0.89 -9.30 -3.37
C TRP A 346 0.91 -9.12 -1.85
N ALA A 347 -0.28 -9.17 -1.22
CA ALA A 347 -0.43 -9.24 0.24
C ALA A 347 -1.47 -10.31 0.61
N ASN A 348 -1.10 -11.30 1.44
CA ASN A 348 -2.00 -12.41 1.83
C ASN A 348 -2.72 -13.07 0.63
N ASP A 349 -2.01 -13.18 -0.50
CA ASP A 349 -2.48 -13.68 -1.81
C ASP A 349 -3.41 -12.77 -2.62
N GLU A 350 -3.64 -11.54 -2.18
CA GLU A 350 -4.40 -10.53 -2.89
C GLU A 350 -3.49 -9.66 -3.76
N MET A 351 -3.94 -9.32 -4.97
CA MET A 351 -3.27 -8.35 -5.83
C MET A 351 -3.52 -6.95 -5.27
N VAL A 352 -2.50 -6.27 -4.75
CA VAL A 352 -2.65 -5.00 -4.03
C VAL A 352 -2.12 -3.77 -4.78
N SER A 353 -1.19 -3.97 -5.72
CA SER A 353 -0.64 -2.90 -6.54
C SER A 353 -0.06 -3.43 -7.86
N LEU A 354 0.09 -2.54 -8.83
CA LEU A 354 0.73 -2.78 -10.12
C LEU A 354 1.78 -1.70 -10.34
N HIS A 355 2.94 -2.07 -10.90
CA HIS A 355 4.06 -1.18 -11.13
C HIS A 355 4.65 -1.37 -12.53
N VAL A 356 5.20 -0.30 -13.10
CA VAL A 356 5.83 -0.29 -14.42
C VAL A 356 7.30 0.13 -14.29
N HIS A 357 8.19 -0.74 -14.74
CA HIS A 357 9.64 -0.52 -14.72
C HIS A 357 10.08 0.21 -15.99
N ARG A 358 10.97 1.21 -15.85
CA ARG A 358 11.47 1.99 -16.99
C ARG A 358 12.99 2.17 -16.95
N ASN A 359 13.62 2.26 -18.12
CA ASN A 359 15.05 2.51 -18.25
C ASN A 359 15.45 3.92 -17.74
N VAL A 360 16.54 3.97 -16.97
CA VAL A 360 17.11 5.14 -16.26
C VAL A 360 17.65 6.27 -17.18
N GLY A 361 17.49 6.16 -18.51
CA GLY A 361 18.03 7.12 -19.49
C GLY A 361 17.07 8.17 -20.09
N HIS A 362 15.75 8.11 -19.81
CA HIS A 362 14.77 9.04 -20.41
C HIS A 362 14.57 10.33 -19.59
N PRO A 363 14.33 11.51 -20.20
CA PRO A 363 14.03 12.74 -19.46
C PRO A 363 12.79 12.53 -18.58
N GLY A 364 12.97 12.58 -17.25
CA GLY A 364 11.95 12.22 -16.24
C GLY A 364 12.37 11.12 -15.25
N THR A 365 13.51 10.46 -15.50
CA THR A 365 14.01 9.29 -14.75
C THR A 365 14.44 9.51 -13.32
N HIS A 366 14.79 10.75 -12.93
CA HIS A 366 15.00 11.03 -11.50
C HIS A 366 13.71 10.86 -10.70
N ALA A 367 12.54 11.18 -11.26
CA ALA A 367 11.25 10.96 -10.61
C ALA A 367 10.84 9.48 -10.61
N SER A 368 11.14 8.72 -11.68
CA SER A 368 10.78 7.29 -11.77
C SER A 368 11.64 6.39 -10.88
N LEU A 369 12.93 6.66 -10.73
CA LEU A 369 13.78 5.96 -9.75
C LEU A 369 13.35 6.26 -8.31
N LEU A 370 12.96 7.51 -8.04
CA LEU A 370 12.40 7.90 -6.74
C LEU A 370 11.03 7.24 -6.47
N ASP A 371 10.24 6.96 -7.51
CA ASP A 371 8.95 6.27 -7.45
C ASP A 371 9.12 4.75 -7.24
N GLU A 372 10.04 4.10 -8.00
CA GLU A 372 10.42 2.68 -7.87
C GLU A 372 10.92 2.35 -6.46
N HIS A 373 11.84 3.16 -5.91
CA HIS A 373 12.30 2.98 -4.53
C HIS A 373 11.19 3.27 -3.51
N SER A 374 10.32 4.25 -3.77
CA SER A 374 9.23 4.56 -2.85
C SER A 374 8.19 3.46 -2.75
N GLU A 375 7.77 2.82 -3.86
CA GLU A 375 6.77 1.74 -3.80
C GLU A 375 7.35 0.48 -3.14
N TYR A 376 8.63 0.17 -3.37
CA TYR A 376 9.30 -0.94 -2.70
C TYR A 376 9.58 -0.69 -1.24
N GLU A 377 9.91 0.53 -0.82
CA GLU A 377 10.08 0.92 0.59
C GLU A 377 8.73 0.92 1.33
N ASP A 378 7.71 1.51 0.71
CA ASP A 378 6.33 1.62 1.22
C ASP A 378 5.68 0.25 1.46
N ARG A 379 5.99 -0.70 0.57
CA ARG A 379 5.57 -2.10 0.63
C ARG A 379 6.76 -3.03 0.87
N GLY A 380 7.72 -2.58 1.70
CA GLY A 380 9.03 -3.20 2.02
C GLY A 380 9.03 -4.70 2.24
N LEU A 381 7.96 -5.23 2.81
CA LEU A 381 7.85 -6.63 3.22
C LEU A 381 6.94 -7.47 2.33
N LEU A 382 6.27 -6.85 1.35
CA LEU A 382 5.37 -7.52 0.41
C LEU A 382 6.13 -8.15 -0.75
N LYS A 383 5.51 -9.14 -1.38
CA LYS A 383 6.11 -9.90 -2.46
C LYS A 383 5.62 -9.38 -3.80
N TRP A 384 6.48 -9.49 -4.82
CA TRP A 384 6.19 -9.01 -6.16
C TRP A 384 6.48 -10.10 -7.18
N THR A 385 5.69 -10.16 -8.25
CA THR A 385 6.00 -10.96 -9.44
C THR A 385 6.37 -10.01 -10.57
N TYR A 386 7.48 -10.28 -11.26
CA TYR A 386 8.02 -9.44 -12.32
C TYR A 386 7.78 -10.07 -13.69
N TYR A 387 7.44 -9.24 -14.68
CA TYR A 387 7.13 -9.62 -16.05
C TYR A 387 7.94 -8.73 -17.00
N PRO A 388 9.17 -9.15 -17.38
CA PRO A 388 10.01 -8.39 -18.29
C PRO A 388 9.38 -8.30 -19.69
N ILE A 389 9.69 -7.23 -20.42
CA ILE A 389 9.26 -6.95 -21.80
C ILE A 389 10.49 -6.65 -22.65
N GLN A 390 10.60 -7.28 -23.81
CA GLN A 390 11.73 -7.06 -24.73
C GLN A 390 11.60 -5.74 -25.51
N GLU A 391 12.71 -5.19 -26.00
CA GLU A 391 12.74 -3.87 -26.67
C GLU A 391 11.82 -3.77 -27.89
N ASP A 392 11.65 -4.87 -28.63
CA ASP A 392 10.76 -5.00 -29.80
C ASP A 392 9.43 -5.71 -29.48
N GLU A 393 9.12 -5.91 -28.21
CA GLU A 393 7.89 -6.52 -27.72
C GLU A 393 7.00 -5.47 -27.05
N PHE A 394 5.69 -5.57 -27.25
CA PHE A 394 4.73 -4.70 -26.59
C PHE A 394 3.50 -5.49 -26.17
N ILE A 395 2.77 -4.97 -25.18
CA ILE A 395 1.50 -5.54 -24.73
C ILE A 395 0.43 -5.27 -25.77
N GLN A 396 -0.10 -6.33 -26.36
CA GLN A 396 -1.16 -6.26 -27.36
C GLN A 396 -2.54 -6.34 -26.70
N GLU A 397 -2.69 -7.20 -25.70
CA GLU A 397 -3.95 -7.41 -24.99
C GLU A 397 -3.74 -7.51 -23.48
N VAL A 398 -4.66 -6.91 -22.74
CA VAL A 398 -4.74 -6.99 -21.29
C VAL A 398 -6.07 -7.63 -20.93
N TRP A 399 -6.01 -8.68 -20.12
CA TRP A 399 -7.17 -9.45 -19.71
C TRP A 399 -7.26 -9.53 -18.19
N LEU A 400 -8.49 -9.48 -17.67
CA LEU A 400 -8.79 -9.56 -16.25
C LEU A 400 -9.73 -10.73 -15.96
N ARG A 401 -9.32 -11.62 -15.05
CA ARG A 401 -10.16 -12.71 -14.52
C ARG A 401 -10.67 -12.33 -13.14
N GLY A 402 -11.82 -12.86 -12.74
CA GLY A 402 -12.33 -12.68 -11.38
C GLY A 402 -12.98 -11.33 -11.13
N SER A 403 -13.39 -10.63 -12.19
CA SER A 403 -14.01 -9.31 -12.12
C SER A 403 -15.39 -9.28 -12.76
N GLU A 404 -16.26 -8.42 -12.24
CA GLU A 404 -17.57 -8.12 -12.82
C GLU A 404 -17.62 -6.68 -13.32
N ILE A 405 -18.39 -6.42 -14.37
CA ILE A 405 -18.65 -5.04 -14.81
C ILE A 405 -19.47 -4.36 -13.72
N TYR A 406 -18.97 -3.23 -13.25
CA TYR A 406 -19.51 -2.49 -12.13
C TYR A 406 -20.30 -1.26 -12.58
N ASP A 407 -21.48 -1.10 -11.98
CA ASP A 407 -22.31 0.09 -12.13
C ASP A 407 -22.00 1.05 -10.98
N THR A 408 -21.37 2.16 -11.32
CA THR A 408 -20.93 3.19 -10.38
C THR A 408 -22.07 3.96 -9.71
N THR A 409 -23.32 3.76 -10.14
CA THR A 409 -24.49 4.32 -9.45
C THR A 409 -24.80 3.59 -8.14
N ARG A 410 -24.22 2.40 -7.93
CA ARG A 410 -24.34 1.61 -6.71
C ARG A 410 -23.12 1.86 -5.82
N PRO A 411 -23.25 1.85 -4.48
CA PRO A 411 -22.09 1.92 -3.61
C PRO A 411 -21.15 0.73 -3.87
N LEU A 412 -19.84 0.92 -3.64
CA LEU A 412 -18.90 -0.19 -3.66
C LEU A 412 -19.38 -1.25 -2.64
N PRO A 413 -19.44 -2.54 -3.02
CA PRO A 413 -19.89 -3.58 -2.10
C PRO A 413 -19.02 -3.59 -0.82
N SER A 414 -19.59 -3.17 0.31
CA SER A 414 -18.94 -3.23 1.63
C SER A 414 -19.36 -4.50 2.38
N GLN A 415 -18.55 -4.96 3.34
CA GLN A 415 -18.87 -6.17 4.10
C GLN A 415 -20.27 -6.08 4.75
N GLY A 416 -21.19 -6.98 4.37
CA GLY A 416 -22.44 -7.18 5.12
C GLY A 416 -23.59 -7.75 4.29
N GLU A 417 -23.73 -7.32 3.04
CA GLU A 417 -24.79 -7.81 2.15
C GLU A 417 -24.18 -8.71 1.07
N GLY A 418 -24.10 -10.00 1.34
CA GLY A 418 -23.76 -11.01 0.33
C GLY A 418 -22.29 -11.45 0.26
N GLY A 419 -21.39 -10.93 1.12
CA GLY A 419 -20.02 -11.44 1.20
C GLY A 419 -20.01 -12.93 1.53
N LEU A 420 -19.53 -13.76 0.60
CA LEU A 420 -19.45 -15.23 0.70
C LEU A 420 -18.51 -15.64 1.86
N ARG A 421 -19.01 -15.60 3.09
CA ARG A 421 -18.35 -16.15 4.28
C ARG A 421 -18.53 -17.67 4.26
N TYR A 422 -17.44 -18.41 4.23
CA TYR A 422 -17.53 -19.85 4.50
C TYR A 422 -17.72 -20.07 6.00
N HIS A 423 -18.62 -21.00 6.31
CA HIS A 423 -18.72 -21.63 7.62
C HIS A 423 -18.18 -23.05 7.47
N LEU A 424 -16.98 -23.31 7.97
CA LEU A 424 -16.47 -24.68 8.10
C LEU A 424 -16.77 -25.14 9.52
N SER A 425 -17.61 -26.18 9.63
CA SER A 425 -17.83 -26.90 10.87
C SER A 425 -16.58 -27.73 11.16
N THR A 426 -15.74 -27.26 12.07
CA THR A 426 -14.64 -28.06 12.61
C THR A 426 -15.12 -28.78 13.89
N PRO A 427 -14.45 -29.85 14.36
CA PRO A 427 -14.74 -30.46 15.66
C PRO A 427 -14.65 -29.49 16.85
N TRP A 428 -14.05 -28.30 16.64
CA TRP A 428 -13.85 -27.24 17.61
C TRP A 428 -14.82 -26.05 17.43
N GLY A 429 -15.79 -26.15 16.52
CA GLY A 429 -16.83 -25.15 16.27
C GLY A 429 -16.87 -24.60 14.84
N LEU A 430 -17.80 -23.66 14.61
CA LEU A 430 -17.98 -22.93 13.36
C LEU A 430 -16.87 -21.87 13.21
N GLN A 431 -15.89 -22.11 12.34
CA GLN A 431 -14.93 -21.07 11.95
C GLN A 431 -15.44 -20.34 10.70
N LYS A 432 -15.36 -19.00 10.75
CA LYS A 432 -15.61 -18.11 9.61
C LYS A 432 -14.32 -17.98 8.81
N TYR A 433 -14.34 -18.34 7.53
CA TYR A 433 -13.19 -18.18 6.63
C TYR A 433 -13.48 -17.11 5.58
N LYS A 434 -12.50 -16.22 5.35
CA LYS A 434 -12.46 -15.25 4.25
C LYS A 434 -12.10 -16.00 2.95
N ARG A 435 -12.90 -15.82 1.88
CA ARG A 435 -12.56 -16.32 0.53
C ARG A 435 -11.47 -15.42 -0.05
N ARG A 436 -10.47 -16.01 -0.71
CA ARG A 436 -9.41 -15.30 -1.44
C ARG A 436 -9.87 -14.91 -2.83
N SER A 437 -9.36 -13.82 -3.38
CA SER A 437 -9.71 -13.37 -4.72
C SER A 437 -9.22 -14.32 -5.81
N ASP A 438 -10.10 -14.60 -6.77
CA ASP A 438 -9.75 -15.29 -8.02
C ASP A 438 -9.18 -14.32 -9.08
N ILE A 439 -8.89 -13.07 -8.69
CA ILE A 439 -8.36 -12.04 -9.58
C ILE A 439 -7.07 -12.51 -10.24
N ALA A 440 -7.01 -12.33 -11.56
CA ALA A 440 -5.76 -12.53 -12.29
C ALA A 440 -5.68 -11.54 -13.45
N LEU A 441 -4.48 -11.01 -13.67
CA LEU A 441 -4.14 -10.16 -14.81
C LEU A 441 -3.36 -11.01 -15.81
N ALA A 442 -3.82 -11.09 -17.05
CA ALA A 442 -3.06 -11.70 -18.12
C ALA A 442 -2.62 -10.66 -19.15
N LEU A 443 -1.36 -10.73 -19.52
CA LEU A 443 -0.72 -9.87 -20.51
C LEU A 443 -0.35 -10.73 -21.72
N VAL A 444 -0.91 -10.39 -22.87
CA VAL A 444 -0.59 -11.00 -24.16
C VAL A 444 0.25 -10.02 -24.96
N THR A 445 1.42 -10.46 -25.41
CA THR A 445 2.38 -9.61 -26.12
C THR A 445 2.31 -9.79 -27.62
N SER A 446 2.87 -8.81 -28.36
CA SER A 446 2.99 -8.84 -29.82
C SER A 446 3.79 -10.04 -30.36
N LYS A 447 4.62 -10.67 -29.52
CA LYS A 447 5.36 -11.90 -29.84
C LYS A 447 4.58 -13.19 -29.52
N GLY A 448 3.31 -13.07 -29.12
CA GLY A 448 2.45 -14.20 -28.76
C GLY A 448 2.75 -14.79 -27.39
N ARG A 449 3.59 -14.14 -26.57
CA ARG A 449 3.83 -14.56 -25.19
C ARG A 449 2.63 -14.19 -24.33
N MET A 450 2.22 -15.11 -23.48
CA MET A 450 1.14 -14.91 -22.51
C MET A 450 1.68 -15.12 -21.11
N THR A 451 1.51 -14.12 -20.27
CA THR A 451 1.96 -14.14 -18.87
C THR A 451 0.79 -13.82 -17.97
N VAL A 452 0.64 -14.59 -16.88
CA VAL A 452 -0.48 -14.43 -15.95
C VAL A 452 0.02 -14.14 -14.55
N ALA A 453 -0.53 -13.09 -13.95
CA ALA A 453 -0.33 -12.69 -12.58
C ALA A 453 -1.60 -12.96 -11.78
N GLY A 454 -1.59 -14.01 -10.97
CA GLY A 454 -2.72 -14.41 -10.13
C GLY A 454 -2.77 -15.91 -9.87
N GLY A 455 -3.69 -16.30 -9.00
CA GLY A 455 -3.87 -17.71 -8.62
C GLY A 455 -4.22 -18.61 -9.81
N PHE A 456 -3.72 -19.83 -9.79
CA PHE A 456 -4.02 -20.88 -10.74
C PHE A 456 -5.43 -21.45 -10.46
N PRO A 457 -6.30 -21.59 -11.48
CA PRO A 457 -7.72 -21.85 -11.27
C PRO A 457 -8.03 -23.36 -11.12
N ASP A 458 -7.66 -24.03 -10.02
CA ASP A 458 -8.00 -25.46 -9.88
C ASP A 458 -8.22 -26.02 -8.45
N HIS A 459 -8.45 -25.18 -7.44
CA HIS A 459 -8.62 -25.73 -6.08
C HIS A 459 -9.95 -26.45 -5.82
N HIS A 460 -10.96 -26.22 -6.66
CA HIS A 460 -12.23 -26.96 -6.64
C HIS A 460 -12.79 -27.07 -8.07
N GLY A 461 -13.09 -28.31 -8.49
CA GLY A 461 -13.38 -28.69 -9.88
C GLY A 461 -14.54 -27.95 -10.57
N GLN A 462 -14.76 -28.32 -11.83
CA GLN A 462 -15.68 -27.71 -12.80
C GLN A 462 -17.17 -27.64 -12.38
N TYR A 463 -17.54 -28.20 -11.22
CA TYR A 463 -18.93 -28.30 -10.73
C TYR A 463 -19.19 -27.51 -9.45
N THR A 464 -18.43 -26.43 -9.20
CA THR A 464 -18.84 -25.47 -8.17
C THR A 464 -19.80 -24.43 -8.79
N PRO A 465 -20.85 -24.00 -8.07
CA PRO A 465 -21.80 -22.99 -8.57
C PRO A 465 -21.18 -21.59 -8.85
N TYR A 466 -19.86 -21.47 -8.78
CA TYR A 466 -19.10 -20.22 -8.89
C TYR A 466 -18.10 -20.21 -10.08
N SER A 467 -18.20 -21.16 -11.01
CA SER A 467 -17.48 -21.15 -12.31
C SER A 467 -17.63 -19.82 -13.07
N ASN A 468 -18.72 -19.08 -12.80
CA ASN A 468 -18.99 -17.77 -13.39
C ASN A 468 -17.95 -16.68 -13.05
N HIS A 469 -17.14 -16.83 -12.00
CA HIS A 469 -16.10 -15.85 -11.63
C HIS A 469 -14.72 -16.18 -12.23
N ARG A 470 -14.61 -17.23 -13.05
CA ARG A 470 -13.37 -17.59 -13.76
C ARG A 470 -13.32 -17.10 -15.20
N HIS A 471 -14.26 -16.24 -15.59
CA HIS A 471 -14.28 -15.64 -16.92
C HIS A 471 -13.19 -14.58 -17.07
N TRP A 472 -12.59 -14.53 -18.25
CA TRP A 472 -11.65 -13.50 -18.66
C TRP A 472 -12.39 -12.39 -19.39
N ASN A 473 -12.24 -11.17 -18.91
CA ASN A 473 -12.67 -9.96 -19.59
C ASN A 473 -11.47 -9.35 -20.31
N LEU A 474 -11.60 -9.09 -21.61
CA LEU A 474 -10.63 -8.26 -22.33
C LEU A 474 -10.86 -6.82 -21.87
N VAL A 475 -9.84 -6.19 -21.27
CA VAL A 475 -9.96 -4.84 -20.70
C VAL A 475 -9.27 -3.78 -21.55
N ALA A 476 -8.21 -4.14 -22.27
CA ALA A 476 -7.51 -3.24 -23.18
C ALA A 476 -6.91 -4.01 -24.35
N LYS A 477 -6.88 -3.40 -25.53
CA LYS A 477 -6.31 -3.98 -26.75
C LYS A 477 -5.73 -2.89 -27.65
N THR A 478 -4.58 -3.17 -28.24
CA THR A 478 -3.97 -2.35 -29.30
C THR A 478 -3.50 -3.22 -30.45
N SER A 479 -3.43 -2.67 -31.66
CA SER A 479 -2.86 -3.32 -32.85
C SER A 479 -1.43 -2.89 -33.15
N ALA A 480 -0.97 -1.81 -32.54
CA ALA A 480 0.37 -1.25 -32.70
C ALA A 480 1.01 -0.99 -31.34
N ASN A 481 2.31 -0.67 -31.33
CA ASN A 481 3.02 -0.23 -30.13
C ASN A 481 2.54 1.17 -29.71
N ALA A 482 1.30 1.25 -29.22
CA ALA A 482 0.65 2.43 -28.73
C ALA A 482 0.40 2.29 -27.22
N PRO A 483 0.51 3.39 -26.44
CA PRO A 483 0.23 3.36 -25.02
C PRO A 483 -1.21 2.90 -24.73
N LEU A 484 -1.36 1.94 -23.80
CA LEU A 484 -2.66 1.49 -23.30
C LEU A 484 -2.82 1.94 -21.86
N ARG A 485 -3.76 2.85 -21.61
CA ARG A 485 -4.01 3.38 -20.27
C ARG A 485 -5.10 2.58 -19.56
N VAL A 486 -4.80 2.15 -18.34
CA VAL A 486 -5.73 1.54 -17.39
C VAL A 486 -5.57 2.26 -16.05
N PHE A 487 -6.63 2.32 -15.27
CA PHE A 487 -6.61 2.85 -13.92
C PHE A 487 -6.94 1.76 -12.92
N PHE A 488 -6.36 1.82 -11.73
CA PHE A 488 -6.66 0.86 -10.68
C PHE A 488 -6.53 1.52 -9.32
N SER A 489 -7.27 1.05 -8.32
CA SER A 489 -7.14 1.52 -6.94
C SER A 489 -6.22 0.59 -6.15
N PRO A 490 -4.99 0.99 -5.76
CA PRO A 490 -4.19 0.20 -4.82
C PRO A 490 -4.91 0.10 -3.47
N SER A 491 -4.82 -1.03 -2.80
CA SER A 491 -5.35 -1.23 -1.44
C SER A 491 -4.63 -2.37 -0.74
N ASP A 492 -4.50 -2.30 0.58
CA ASP A 492 -3.85 -3.34 1.39
C ASP A 492 -4.66 -4.65 1.44
N HIS A 493 -5.89 -4.64 0.92
CA HIS A 493 -6.85 -5.76 0.98
C HIS A 493 -7.20 -6.37 -0.38
N GLY A 494 -6.48 -5.98 -1.42
CA GLY A 494 -6.77 -6.33 -2.81
C GLY A 494 -7.33 -5.14 -3.57
N ILE A 495 -7.02 -5.03 -4.87
CA ILE A 495 -7.49 -3.95 -5.74
C ILE A 495 -9.02 -4.03 -5.86
N PRO A 496 -9.81 -3.07 -5.33
CA PRO A 496 -11.26 -3.11 -5.43
C PRO A 496 -11.78 -2.83 -6.85
N LEU A 497 -11.11 -1.91 -7.55
CA LEU A 497 -11.62 -1.32 -8.78
C LEU A 497 -10.50 -1.18 -9.80
N ILE A 498 -10.76 -1.67 -11.01
CA ILE A 498 -9.96 -1.45 -12.22
C ILE A 498 -10.86 -0.76 -13.24
N VAL A 499 -10.36 0.29 -13.90
CA VAL A 499 -11.11 1.06 -14.88
C VAL A 499 -10.30 1.11 -16.17
N ALA A 500 -10.94 0.80 -17.29
CA ALA A 500 -10.30 0.79 -18.60
C ALA A 500 -11.20 1.48 -19.65
N PRO A 501 -10.62 1.97 -20.75
CA PRO A 501 -11.40 2.49 -21.88
C PRO A 501 -12.38 1.43 -22.40
N ARG A 502 -13.61 1.85 -22.68
CA ARG A 502 -14.65 0.98 -23.21
C ARG A 502 -14.23 0.44 -24.57
N LEU A 503 -14.15 -0.87 -24.66
CA LEU A 503 -13.96 -1.58 -25.93
C LEU A 503 -15.28 -1.63 -26.70
N LEU A 504 -15.25 -1.38 -28.01
CA LEU A 504 -16.43 -1.57 -28.87
C LEU A 504 -16.76 -3.06 -28.99
N ASP A 505 -18.04 -3.43 -29.00
CA ASP A 505 -18.56 -4.82 -28.97
C ASP A 505 -18.07 -5.76 -30.09
N ASN A 506 -17.36 -5.22 -31.09
CA ASN A 506 -16.74 -5.97 -32.19
C ASN A 506 -15.58 -6.90 -31.77
N HIS A 507 -15.21 -6.94 -30.48
CA HIS A 507 -14.11 -7.75 -29.96
C HIS A 507 -14.51 -9.14 -29.42
N THR A 508 -15.74 -9.56 -29.69
CA THR A 508 -16.34 -10.88 -29.32
C THR A 508 -15.62 -12.11 -29.91
N GLY A 509 -14.56 -11.95 -30.70
CA GLY A 509 -13.80 -13.04 -31.34
C GLY A 509 -12.43 -13.37 -30.73
N ALA A 510 -11.96 -12.66 -29.69
CA ALA A 510 -10.65 -12.96 -29.09
C ALA A 510 -10.73 -14.20 -28.18
N SER A 511 -9.83 -15.18 -28.38
CA SER A 511 -9.78 -16.38 -27.55
C SER A 511 -9.26 -16.05 -26.16
N SER A 512 -10.03 -16.38 -25.13
CA SER A 512 -9.62 -16.15 -23.74
C SER A 512 -8.27 -16.79 -23.40
N PRO A 513 -7.46 -16.15 -22.55
CA PRO A 513 -6.23 -16.71 -22.03
C PRO A 513 -6.43 -18.11 -21.45
N ARG A 514 -5.51 -19.04 -21.77
CA ARG A 514 -5.47 -20.39 -21.20
C ARG A 514 -4.27 -20.54 -20.29
N GLN A 515 -4.53 -20.86 -19.02
CA GLN A 515 -3.49 -21.26 -18.07
C GLN A 515 -3.39 -22.79 -18.09
N THR A 516 -2.50 -23.31 -18.92
CA THR A 516 -2.20 -24.74 -18.95
C THR A 516 -0.84 -24.95 -18.29
N PRO A 517 -0.74 -25.75 -17.23
CA PRO A 517 0.55 -26.07 -16.64
C PRO A 517 1.26 -27.10 -17.52
N LEU A 518 2.59 -27.15 -17.43
CA LEU A 518 3.38 -28.14 -18.18
C LEU A 518 3.38 -29.48 -17.43
N GLY A 519 3.51 -29.44 -16.11
CA GLY A 519 3.46 -30.58 -15.22
C GLY A 519 2.12 -30.76 -14.51
N THR A 520 2.05 -31.80 -13.69
CA THR A 520 0.90 -32.03 -12.79
C THR A 520 0.93 -30.99 -11.67
N MET A 521 -0.20 -30.32 -11.45
CA MET A 521 -0.33 -29.37 -10.35
C MET A 521 0.00 -30.04 -9.00
N PRO A 522 0.89 -29.44 -8.20
CA PRO A 522 1.28 -29.98 -6.92
C PRO A 522 0.13 -29.91 -5.90
N ARG A 523 0.06 -30.91 -5.02
CA ARG A 523 -0.91 -30.95 -3.92
C ARG A 523 -0.42 -30.08 -2.76
N PHE A 524 -0.85 -28.82 -2.71
CA PHE A 524 -0.67 -27.96 -1.56
C PHE A 524 -1.91 -27.97 -0.65
N ASN A 525 -1.80 -27.30 0.50
CA ASN A 525 -2.94 -27.04 1.38
C ASN A 525 -4.08 -26.39 0.56
N PRO A 526 -5.29 -26.98 0.53
CA PRO A 526 -6.42 -26.48 -0.28
C PRO A 526 -6.91 -25.10 0.14
N LEU A 527 -6.45 -24.59 1.29
CA LEU A 527 -6.76 -23.24 1.77
C LEU A 527 -5.93 -22.15 1.06
N HIS A 528 -4.94 -22.51 0.23
CA HIS A 528 -4.04 -21.53 -0.40
C HIS A 528 -4.13 -21.48 -1.92
N THR A 529 -4.24 -20.28 -2.48
CA THR A 529 -4.06 -19.99 -3.91
C THR A 529 -2.60 -20.22 -4.29
N LEU A 530 -2.38 -20.96 -5.37
CA LEU A 530 -1.04 -21.20 -5.91
C LEU A 530 -0.87 -20.41 -7.18
N HIS A 531 0.27 -19.77 -7.31
CA HIS A 531 0.68 -19.08 -8.49
C HIS A 531 1.55 -20.03 -9.32
N TYR A 532 1.55 -19.79 -10.63
CA TYR A 532 2.24 -20.60 -11.60
C TYR A 532 3.12 -19.70 -12.47
N SER A 533 4.36 -20.13 -12.66
CA SER A 533 5.28 -19.53 -13.62
C SER A 533 6.19 -20.60 -14.17
N SER A 534 6.62 -20.43 -15.42
CA SER A 534 7.57 -21.36 -16.05
C SER A 534 8.47 -20.60 -17.01
N SER A 535 9.72 -21.04 -17.16
CA SER A 535 10.63 -20.46 -18.13
C SER A 535 11.66 -21.46 -18.65
N SER A 536 12.10 -21.27 -19.90
CA SER A 536 13.12 -22.11 -20.51
C SER A 536 14.47 -21.96 -19.79
N LEU A 537 15.19 -23.06 -19.61
CA LEU A 537 16.59 -23.05 -19.17
C LEU A 537 17.58 -23.04 -20.35
N GLU A 538 17.07 -23.18 -21.57
CA GLU A 538 17.89 -23.12 -22.78
C GLU A 538 18.45 -21.71 -22.99
N ASN A 539 19.71 -21.63 -23.40
CA ASN A 539 20.41 -20.37 -23.71
C ASN A 539 20.47 -19.35 -22.56
N VAL A 540 20.19 -19.77 -21.32
CA VAL A 540 20.42 -18.95 -20.14
C VAL A 540 21.92 -18.67 -20.01
N THR A 541 22.27 -17.41 -19.75
CA THR A 541 23.64 -16.91 -19.54
C THR A 541 23.86 -16.51 -18.09
N GLU A 542 22.85 -15.91 -17.45
CA GLU A 542 22.90 -15.50 -16.04
C GLU A 542 21.60 -15.88 -15.32
N VAL A 543 21.73 -16.22 -14.03
CA VAL A 543 20.62 -16.44 -13.11
C VAL A 543 20.77 -15.49 -11.93
N ILE A 544 19.77 -14.65 -11.70
CA ILE A 544 19.72 -13.73 -10.57
C ILE A 544 18.73 -14.29 -9.55
N VAL A 545 19.22 -14.58 -8.35
CA VAL A 545 18.43 -15.15 -7.26
C VAL A 545 17.79 -14.01 -6.46
N CYS A 546 16.48 -14.08 -6.22
CA CYS A 546 15.77 -13.14 -5.35
C CYS A 546 15.51 -13.80 -4.00
N LYS A 547 16.18 -13.33 -2.93
CA LYS A 547 15.98 -13.85 -1.57
C LYS A 547 15.13 -12.91 -0.73
N SER A 548 14.17 -13.47 0.02
CA SER A 548 13.30 -12.66 0.86
C SER A 548 14.08 -11.95 1.96
N LYS A 549 13.88 -10.64 2.09
CA LYS A 549 14.38 -9.85 3.23
C LYS A 549 13.43 -9.86 4.43
N ASN A 550 12.23 -10.41 4.27
CA ASN A 550 11.23 -10.48 5.34
C ASN A 550 11.72 -11.39 6.49
N GLU A 551 11.50 -10.98 7.75
CA GLU A 551 11.83 -11.82 8.91
C GLU A 551 10.99 -13.10 8.94
N LYS A 552 9.71 -13.04 8.50
CA LYS A 552 8.80 -14.19 8.44
C LYS A 552 9.28 -15.29 7.50
N ASP A 553 10.07 -14.92 6.50
CA ASP A 553 10.59 -15.84 5.48
C ASP A 553 12.01 -16.32 5.85
N THR A 554 12.36 -16.29 7.14
CA THR A 554 13.62 -16.84 7.67
C THR A 554 13.42 -18.27 8.13
N GLY A 555 14.11 -19.21 7.52
CA GLY A 555 14.22 -20.57 8.03
C GLY A 555 15.43 -20.72 8.95
N VAL A 556 15.43 -21.75 9.80
CA VAL A 556 16.56 -22.08 10.67
C VAL A 556 17.02 -23.52 10.40
N ILE A 557 18.31 -23.71 10.13
CA ILE A 557 18.98 -25.02 10.08
C ILE A 557 19.50 -25.32 11.49
N ARG A 558 19.29 -26.54 11.97
CA ARG A 558 19.67 -26.95 13.32
C ARG A 558 20.66 -28.09 13.23
N HIS A 559 21.91 -27.82 13.59
CA HIS A 559 22.92 -28.87 13.71
C HIS A 559 23.34 -29.05 15.15
N PHE A 560 23.48 -30.30 15.58
CA PHE A 560 24.08 -30.61 16.88
C PHE A 560 25.59 -30.66 16.68
N ASP A 561 26.29 -29.69 17.25
CA ASP A 561 27.74 -29.65 17.31
C ASP A 561 28.20 -30.67 18.35
N LEU A 562 28.67 -31.83 17.88
CA LEU A 562 29.10 -32.95 18.72
C LEU A 562 30.31 -32.58 19.58
N GLU A 563 31.21 -31.72 19.10
CA GLU A 563 32.43 -31.36 19.82
C GLU A 563 32.13 -30.46 21.01
N ASN A 564 31.22 -29.50 20.83
CA ASN A 564 30.83 -28.55 21.87
C ASN A 564 29.54 -28.93 22.60
N SER A 565 28.94 -30.08 22.26
CA SER A 565 27.68 -30.59 22.83
C SER A 565 26.56 -29.54 22.88
N ARG A 566 26.41 -28.76 21.80
CA ARG A 566 25.43 -27.67 21.71
C ARG A 566 24.64 -27.72 20.41
N MET A 567 23.39 -27.29 20.48
CA MET A 567 22.63 -26.97 19.29
C MET A 567 23.13 -25.66 18.70
N VAL A 568 23.48 -25.68 17.42
CA VAL A 568 23.82 -24.48 16.66
C VAL A 568 22.70 -24.25 15.65
N GLU A 569 22.15 -23.05 15.68
CA GLU A 569 21.09 -22.59 14.81
C GLU A 569 21.67 -21.62 13.77
N SER A 570 21.56 -21.98 12.50
CA SER A 570 21.99 -21.14 11.39
C SER A 570 20.76 -20.64 10.61
N PRO A 571 20.40 -19.35 10.70
CA PRO A 571 19.29 -18.81 9.95
C PRO A 571 19.63 -18.70 8.45
N TYR A 572 18.63 -18.88 7.59
CA TYR A 572 18.71 -18.63 6.16
C TYR A 572 17.43 -17.95 5.66
N LYS A 573 17.51 -17.29 4.51
CA LYS A 573 16.35 -16.64 3.87
C LYS A 573 15.79 -17.51 2.76
N LYS A 574 14.46 -17.66 2.70
CA LYS A 574 13.79 -18.35 1.59
C LYS A 574 14.08 -17.64 0.26
N VAL A 575 14.29 -18.42 -0.80
CA VAL A 575 14.38 -17.91 -2.18
C VAL A 575 12.96 -17.69 -2.68
N ALA A 576 12.65 -16.45 -3.07
CA ALA A 576 11.32 -16.06 -3.50
C ALA A 576 11.07 -16.38 -4.99
N GLY A 577 12.12 -16.31 -5.81
CA GLY A 577 12.06 -16.54 -7.25
C GLY A 577 13.39 -16.21 -7.94
N LEU A 578 13.39 -16.27 -9.27
CA LEU A 578 14.57 -16.11 -10.12
C LEU A 578 14.27 -15.18 -11.30
N LEU A 579 15.27 -14.40 -11.71
CA LEU A 579 15.32 -13.73 -13.01
C LEU A 579 16.40 -14.40 -13.87
N LEU A 580 16.00 -14.88 -15.04
CA LEU A 580 16.85 -15.53 -16.02
C LEU A 580 17.17 -14.54 -17.14
N ARG A 581 18.45 -14.45 -17.51
CA ARG A 581 18.92 -13.70 -18.67
C ARG A 581 19.38 -14.66 -19.75
N TYR A 582 18.99 -14.39 -20.98
CA TYR A 582 19.27 -15.22 -22.14
C TYR A 582 20.37 -14.63 -23.02
N ALA A 583 20.98 -15.48 -23.84
CA ALA A 583 22.04 -15.09 -24.78
C ALA A 583 21.59 -14.06 -25.83
N ASP A 584 20.29 -14.00 -26.12
CA ASP A 584 19.69 -13.01 -27.04
C ASP A 584 19.39 -11.66 -26.36
N GLY A 585 19.74 -11.51 -25.07
CA GLY A 585 19.48 -10.32 -24.27
C GLY A 585 18.08 -10.25 -23.68
N SER A 586 17.21 -11.23 -23.95
CA SER A 586 15.90 -11.30 -23.32
C SER A 586 15.98 -11.72 -21.85
N GLU A 587 14.92 -11.43 -21.09
CA GLU A 587 14.79 -11.81 -19.70
C GLU A 587 13.47 -12.56 -19.45
N ALA A 588 13.45 -13.43 -18.44
CA ALA A 588 12.23 -14.06 -17.93
C ALA A 588 12.31 -14.28 -16.42
N SER A 589 11.18 -14.19 -15.73
CA SER A 589 11.10 -14.36 -14.28
C SER A 589 10.22 -15.55 -13.91
N VAL A 590 10.62 -16.27 -12.86
CA VAL A 590 9.81 -17.31 -12.21
C VAL A 590 9.72 -17.06 -10.71
N GLY A 591 8.58 -17.40 -10.10
CA GLY A 591 8.31 -17.08 -8.69
C GLY A 591 8.16 -15.57 -8.46
N CYS A 592 8.45 -15.15 -7.23
CA CYS A 592 8.48 -13.75 -6.84
C CYS A 592 9.85 -13.12 -7.12
N PHE A 593 9.88 -11.93 -7.69
CA PHE A 593 11.11 -11.19 -7.97
C PHE A 593 10.98 -9.72 -7.63
N ARG A 594 11.97 -9.19 -6.92
CA ARG A 594 12.15 -7.77 -6.62
C ARG A 594 13.61 -7.39 -6.84
N PHE A 595 13.84 -6.24 -7.47
CA PHE A 595 15.20 -5.78 -7.76
C PHE A 595 16.01 -5.44 -6.48
N ASP A 596 15.36 -4.92 -5.44
CA ASP A 596 16.02 -4.62 -4.15
C ASP A 596 16.36 -5.89 -3.35
N TRP A 597 15.84 -7.06 -3.74
CA TRP A 597 16.11 -8.37 -3.14
C TRP A 597 17.00 -9.26 -4.01
N ALA A 598 17.42 -8.76 -5.18
CA ALA A 598 18.28 -9.47 -6.11
C ALA A 598 19.69 -9.65 -5.52
N GLU A 599 20.20 -10.86 -5.58
CA GLU A 599 21.60 -11.18 -5.28
C GLU A 599 22.50 -10.92 -6.49
N THR A 600 23.80 -11.08 -6.29
CA THR A 600 24.77 -11.03 -7.38
C THR A 600 24.46 -12.08 -8.44
N PRO A 601 24.45 -11.73 -9.74
CA PRO A 601 24.16 -12.67 -10.82
C PRO A 601 25.09 -13.88 -10.80
N LEU A 602 24.52 -15.07 -11.00
CA LEU A 602 25.25 -16.32 -11.19
C LEU A 602 25.47 -16.54 -12.69
N THR A 603 26.72 -16.44 -13.14
CA THR A 603 27.06 -16.66 -14.56
C THR A 603 27.15 -18.15 -14.87
N ARG A 604 26.47 -18.61 -15.92
CA ARG A 604 26.44 -20.03 -16.31
C ARG A 604 27.84 -20.63 -16.51
N ASN A 605 28.75 -19.96 -17.23
CA ASN A 605 30.10 -20.47 -17.55
C ASN A 605 30.10 -21.98 -17.92
N ASP A 606 31.07 -22.75 -17.42
CA ASP A 606 31.19 -24.20 -17.62
C ASP A 606 30.29 -25.03 -16.66
N ALA A 607 29.30 -24.41 -16.00
CA ALA A 607 28.41 -25.13 -15.08
C ALA A 607 27.56 -26.16 -15.83
N ARG A 608 27.45 -27.36 -15.25
CA ARG A 608 26.67 -28.47 -15.82
C ARG A 608 25.16 -28.23 -15.80
N GLY A 609 24.68 -27.48 -14.79
CA GLY A 609 23.27 -27.17 -14.61
C GLY A 609 23.06 -26.18 -13.47
N LEU A 610 21.79 -25.88 -13.21
CA LEU A 610 21.32 -25.11 -12.06
C LEU A 610 21.03 -26.07 -10.90
N PHE A 611 21.65 -25.84 -9.75
CA PHE A 611 21.42 -26.62 -8.52
C PHE A 611 20.42 -25.88 -7.64
N VAL A 612 19.31 -26.54 -7.31
CA VAL A 612 18.23 -25.99 -6.48
C VAL A 612 18.11 -26.82 -5.19
N GLY A 613 18.39 -26.17 -4.06
CA GLY A 613 18.28 -26.73 -2.72
C GLY A 613 16.91 -26.44 -2.14
N THR A 614 16.10 -27.48 -1.94
CA THR A 614 14.76 -27.40 -1.33
C THR A 614 14.79 -27.93 0.09
N ARG A 615 14.08 -27.29 1.01
CA ARG A 615 13.87 -27.89 2.34
C ARG A 615 12.64 -28.79 2.29
N PRO A 616 12.78 -30.11 2.51
CA PRO A 616 11.64 -31.00 2.52
C PRO A 616 10.74 -30.69 3.73
N GLY A 617 9.44 -30.59 3.49
CA GLY A 617 8.42 -30.50 4.55
C GLY A 617 8.29 -31.81 5.34
N LYS A 618 9.34 -32.20 6.08
CA LYS A 618 9.38 -33.47 6.84
C LYS A 618 8.38 -33.51 8.01
N ILE A 619 7.84 -32.36 8.40
CA ILE A 619 6.71 -32.24 9.31
C ILE A 619 5.52 -31.76 8.47
N VAL A 620 4.39 -32.45 8.54
CA VAL A 620 3.15 -32.22 7.76
C VAL A 620 2.65 -30.75 7.82
N GLN A 621 3.15 -29.94 8.74
CA GLN A 621 2.78 -28.55 8.96
C GLN A 621 3.71 -27.52 8.28
N ILE A 622 4.86 -27.90 7.73
CA ILE A 622 5.80 -26.98 7.05
C ILE A 622 5.86 -27.36 5.57
N PRO A 623 5.24 -26.60 4.66
CA PRO A 623 5.32 -26.88 3.22
C PRO A 623 6.76 -26.73 2.69
N PRO A 624 7.10 -27.40 1.58
CA PRO A 624 8.42 -27.27 0.97
C PRO A 624 8.64 -25.84 0.44
N HIS A 625 9.89 -25.38 0.47
CA HIS A 625 10.32 -24.11 -0.13
C HIS A 625 11.75 -24.20 -0.63
N VAL A 626 12.13 -23.32 -1.57
CA VAL A 626 13.53 -23.17 -1.99
C VAL A 626 14.32 -22.41 -0.95
N ALA A 627 15.44 -22.99 -0.53
CA ALA A 627 16.36 -22.41 0.43
C ALA A 627 17.66 -21.90 -0.20
N ALA A 628 18.09 -22.50 -1.31
CA ALA A 628 19.33 -22.14 -1.97
C ALA A 628 19.28 -22.44 -3.47
N VAL A 629 20.00 -21.63 -4.25
CA VAL A 629 20.20 -21.82 -5.69
C VAL A 629 21.66 -21.53 -6.00
N GLY A 630 22.28 -22.35 -6.85
CA GLY A 630 23.69 -22.22 -7.22
C GLY A 630 24.01 -22.86 -8.57
N ILE A 631 25.20 -22.59 -9.08
CA ILE A 631 25.74 -23.14 -10.34
C ILE A 631 26.87 -24.16 -10.12
N THR A 632 27.30 -24.30 -8.87
CA THR A 632 28.29 -25.30 -8.45
C THR A 632 27.58 -26.42 -7.69
N PRO A 633 28.04 -27.67 -7.82
CA PRO A 633 27.55 -28.76 -6.98
C PRO A 633 27.68 -28.41 -5.49
N PRO A 634 26.68 -28.73 -4.66
CA PRO A 634 26.76 -28.46 -3.23
C PRO A 634 27.86 -29.33 -2.58
N GLU A 635 28.66 -28.74 -1.69
CA GLU A 635 29.78 -29.43 -1.04
C GLU A 635 29.35 -30.48 0.01
N ALA A 636 28.11 -30.40 0.52
CA ALA A 636 27.54 -31.38 1.45
C ALA A 636 26.01 -31.52 1.30
N GLU A 637 25.51 -32.75 1.47
CA GLU A 637 24.09 -33.02 1.70
C GLU A 637 23.72 -32.55 3.12
N GLY A 638 23.39 -31.26 3.25
CA GLY A 638 22.85 -30.70 4.49
C GLY A 638 21.39 -31.10 4.75
N GLU A 639 20.62 -30.24 5.43
CA GLU A 639 19.16 -30.43 5.59
C GLU A 639 18.35 -30.23 4.29
N PHE A 640 19.00 -29.88 3.18
CA PHE A 640 18.35 -29.59 1.90
C PHE A 640 18.40 -30.79 0.95
N THR A 641 17.30 -31.01 0.25
CA THR A 641 17.24 -31.89 -0.91
C THR A 641 17.63 -31.09 -2.14
N TRP A 642 18.75 -31.46 -2.76
CA TRP A 642 19.27 -30.80 -3.95
C TRP A 642 18.78 -31.47 -5.23
N MET A 643 18.40 -30.66 -6.21
CA MET A 643 18.07 -31.07 -7.57
C MET A 643 19.03 -30.39 -8.54
N GLU A 644 19.65 -31.18 -9.44
CA GLU A 644 20.39 -30.66 -10.58
C GLU A 644 19.44 -30.53 -11.78
N MET A 645 19.36 -29.32 -12.34
CA MET A 645 18.56 -29.02 -13.53
C MET A 645 19.50 -28.69 -14.69
N PRO A 646 19.61 -29.55 -15.71
CA PRO A 646 20.33 -29.23 -16.93
C PRO A 646 19.88 -27.90 -17.56
N TRP A 647 20.78 -27.23 -18.29
CA TRP A 647 20.48 -26.01 -19.07
C TRP A 647 19.64 -26.26 -20.34
N THR A 648 18.77 -27.26 -20.28
CA THR A 648 17.86 -27.69 -21.35
C THR A 648 16.47 -27.87 -20.77
N GLY A 649 15.42 -27.75 -21.57
CA GLY A 649 14.05 -27.90 -21.09
C GLY A 649 13.56 -26.68 -20.29
N VAL A 650 12.53 -26.88 -19.47
CA VAL A 650 11.75 -25.83 -18.81
C VAL A 650 11.76 -26.00 -17.29
N LEU A 651 12.03 -24.90 -16.59
CA LEU A 651 11.82 -24.76 -15.16
C LEU A 651 10.36 -24.37 -14.91
N GLU A 652 9.64 -25.20 -14.17
CA GLU A 652 8.29 -24.92 -13.69
C GLU A 652 8.32 -24.61 -12.19
N TRP A 653 7.71 -23.48 -11.81
CA TRP A 653 7.74 -22.94 -10.45
C TRP A 653 6.31 -22.63 -9.98
N TRP A 654 5.84 -23.47 -9.06
CA TRP A 654 4.60 -23.27 -8.32
C TRP A 654 4.90 -22.64 -6.98
N PHE A 655 4.13 -21.63 -6.58
CA PHE A 655 4.41 -20.90 -5.34
C PHE A 655 3.18 -20.27 -4.71
N ASN A 656 3.24 -20.07 -3.39
CA ASN A 656 2.35 -19.15 -2.70
C ASN A 656 3.12 -17.83 -2.43
N PRO A 657 2.67 -16.67 -2.93
CA PRO A 657 3.39 -15.40 -2.75
C PRO A 657 3.44 -14.93 -1.29
N ASP A 658 2.49 -15.31 -0.44
CA ASP A 658 2.52 -14.93 0.98
C ASP A 658 3.57 -15.72 1.78
N SER A 659 3.51 -17.06 1.73
CA SER A 659 4.38 -17.93 2.53
C SER A 659 5.71 -18.31 1.85
N LEU A 660 5.85 -18.07 0.55
CA LEU A 660 6.94 -18.57 -0.30
C LEU A 660 7.10 -20.09 -0.24
N ASP A 661 5.99 -20.80 -0.02
CA ASP A 661 5.97 -22.24 -0.18
C ASP A 661 6.00 -22.56 -1.67
N THR A 662 6.88 -23.47 -2.08
CA THR A 662 7.18 -23.71 -3.50
C THR A 662 7.26 -25.19 -3.85
N SER A 663 6.86 -25.51 -5.08
CA SER A 663 7.10 -26.81 -5.71
C SER A 663 7.73 -26.54 -7.07
N ILE A 664 8.87 -27.17 -7.31
CA ILE A 664 9.66 -26.94 -8.51
C ILE A 664 9.87 -28.26 -9.23
N THR A 665 9.72 -28.19 -10.55
CA THR A 665 9.84 -29.30 -11.47
C THR A 665 10.68 -28.87 -12.67
N HIS A 666 11.52 -29.78 -13.13
CA HIS A 666 12.28 -29.62 -14.36
C HIS A 666 11.68 -30.55 -15.42
N ILE A 667 11.30 -29.98 -16.56
CA ILE A 667 10.59 -30.68 -17.64
C ILE A 667 11.49 -30.65 -18.87
N LEU A 668 11.88 -31.84 -19.35
CA LEU A 668 12.76 -32.03 -20.49
C LEU A 668 12.03 -31.99 -21.83
#